data_AF-A0A3N2AP37-F1
#
_entry.id   AF-A0A3N2AP37-F1
#
_cell.length_a   1.000
_cell.length_b   1.000
_cell.length_c   1.000
_cell.angle_alpha   90.00
_cell.angle_beta   90.00
_cell.angle_gamma   90.00
#
_symmetry.space_group_name_H-M   'P 1'
#
loop_
_entity.id
_entity.type
_entity.pdbx_description
1 polymer ?
#
loop_
_entity_poly.entity_id
_entity_poly.type
_entity_poly.pdbx_seq_one_letter_code
_entity_poly.pdbx_strand_id
1 'polypeptide(L)'
;MPSKEAPVADWVTIPDLYRDPFPIYERLRAEGGVHWVPAVGRYLITSYAAVHETELDQSVFSANEQGSLQIRAMGHSMLRRDDPEHYLERKAWQPTLRPGVVKRHWQRVFERTAEQYLDEMVAKAQRGGDADLIWDFAAPFAAESLRQILGLHSASQQDLQRWSQTLIDATGNYADDPEVWAKGKRSFDEVDAVLDEMLPWHAANPNESLLSQLLRIPDYEMPMERIRANVKMTIGGGLNEPRDVLGVAAWGLLAHPEQRRAVEADPSLWQAAFDETLRWIAPIGLYSRQTTRDVELTGVRLPAGARLGICILSANRDERVWDDASAFDIRREVKPHLAFSKGVHVCLGAWVARSEVADVALPMLFERLRGLELVPEKPAEIGGWVFRGMLRLPVRWASVAPRTAAAPGAPAGAGQAVAPRIAVVGSGPAGCFTAQALRRRFPSAELDVLDALPVPYGLVRSGVAADHAGTKSVTAQFDRLFLREGVRFRGNLRLGTDVSLDALRGAYDAVVLATGMHADRGLGIPGAALDGVHGAGRITRLLNAHPDEGDAPSLGERVVVVGHGNVAMDLVRLLARDADGLEGTDVDDEAHARLAAGVRTIHVVGRSGPTTAKFDPVMVRELAGLPGVAHRVHGAALEALAEGKDARADAVRALSAASAEAARVEVHWWFGLAPARVEGDGRVERAVFASADGEVSLLADAVVTAVGFEADADSPTVPGSHPDGRVEPGLYTAGWLRRGPRGTIPDQRTDARELARTIADDIDSGAVALGAPGLAATPGEVGFDGWRRIDVLERLGAAPGRERVKLKAVERMLAAAADAGIPLPEVAGEAVGSGGGLPVTVLFGTESGGAELVADELRRALADRASVEVRDLAETDPSGLDASRLHLVVCSTYGDGEVPTAARAFLRALEEQRPDLAGLRYGVFGMGDRSYAKTYSRGSELVDEALAARGAQRVGEYGRHDAGGPVLATEAARDWADGVLSVAGAAVGV
;
A
#
# COMPACT_ATOMS: atom_id res chain seq x y z
N MET A 1 -3.85 -43.39 -3.83
CA MET A 1 -3.12 -44.44 -4.58
C MET A 1 -1.83 -44.76 -3.82
N PRO A 2 -1.27 -45.97 -3.90
CA PRO A 2 0.04 -46.25 -3.29
C PRO A 2 1.13 -45.38 -3.95
N SER A 3 2.06 -44.87 -3.14
CA SER A 3 3.24 -44.11 -3.58
C SER A 3 4.07 -44.91 -4.58
N LYS A 4 4.51 -44.29 -5.68
CA LYS A 4 5.34 -44.93 -6.72
C LYS A 4 6.79 -44.45 -6.66
N GLU A 5 7.72 -45.27 -7.14
CA GLU A 5 9.09 -44.81 -7.41
C GLU A 5 9.11 -43.81 -8.57
N ALA A 6 10.08 -42.89 -8.58
CA ALA A 6 10.19 -41.90 -9.64
C ALA A 6 10.56 -42.58 -10.97
N PRO A 7 9.83 -42.32 -12.07
CA PRO A 7 10.23 -42.79 -13.39
C PRO A 7 11.59 -42.23 -13.81
N VAL A 8 12.35 -43.02 -14.58
CA VAL A 8 13.65 -42.63 -15.13
C VAL A 8 13.46 -42.05 -16.52
N ALA A 9 13.96 -40.85 -16.75
CA ALA A 9 13.95 -40.15 -18.04
C ALA A 9 15.37 -40.07 -18.61
N ASP A 10 15.90 -41.21 -19.08
CA ASP A 10 17.23 -41.35 -19.70
C ASP A 10 17.32 -40.77 -21.13
N TRP A 11 16.17 -40.50 -21.76
CA TRP A 11 16.03 -39.82 -23.05
C TRP A 11 16.33 -38.31 -22.98
N VAL A 12 16.40 -37.72 -21.78
CA VAL A 12 16.71 -36.31 -21.58
C VAL A 12 18.22 -36.09 -21.67
N THR A 13 18.66 -35.21 -22.59
CA THR A 13 20.06 -34.85 -22.77
C THR A 13 20.32 -33.38 -22.39
N ILE A 14 21.50 -33.07 -21.86
CA ILE A 14 21.90 -31.68 -21.56
C ILE A 14 21.92 -30.80 -22.83
N PRO A 15 22.43 -31.26 -24.00
CA PRO A 15 22.38 -30.47 -25.23
C PRO A 15 20.96 -30.09 -25.68
N ASP A 16 19.99 -30.99 -25.54
CA ASP A 16 18.60 -30.69 -25.94
C ASP A 16 17.92 -29.76 -24.93
N LEU A 17 18.16 -29.94 -23.62
CA LEU A 17 17.74 -28.98 -22.58
C LEU A 17 18.30 -27.58 -22.88
N TYR A 18 19.58 -27.48 -23.24
CA TYR A 18 20.20 -26.19 -23.53
C TYR A 18 19.59 -25.51 -24.76
N ARG A 19 19.32 -26.26 -25.83
CA ARG A 19 18.75 -25.74 -27.08
C ARG A 19 17.30 -25.27 -26.86
N ASP A 20 16.44 -26.19 -26.45
CA ASP A 20 15.02 -25.92 -26.20
C ASP A 20 14.45 -26.88 -25.14
N PRO A 21 14.33 -26.45 -23.88
CA PRO A 21 13.90 -27.33 -22.81
C PRO A 21 12.38 -27.53 -22.77
N PHE A 22 11.59 -26.71 -23.48
CA PHE A 22 10.12 -26.71 -23.32
C PHE A 22 9.46 -28.02 -23.75
N PRO A 23 9.79 -28.64 -24.91
CA PRO A 23 9.21 -29.94 -25.28
C PRO A 23 9.56 -31.05 -24.29
N ILE A 24 10.75 -31.01 -23.70
CA ILE A 24 11.18 -31.95 -22.66
C ILE A 24 10.31 -31.77 -21.41
N TYR A 25 10.17 -30.52 -20.97
CA TYR A 25 9.39 -30.16 -19.78
C TYR A 25 7.90 -30.49 -19.92
N GLU A 26 7.29 -30.24 -21.07
CA GLU A 26 5.90 -30.63 -21.39
C GLU A 26 5.70 -32.14 -21.21
N ARG A 27 6.61 -32.95 -21.78
CA ARG A 27 6.55 -34.40 -21.63
C ARG A 27 6.71 -34.83 -20.16
N LEU A 28 7.69 -34.27 -19.45
CA LEU A 28 7.91 -34.58 -18.03
C LEU A 28 6.70 -34.19 -17.16
N ARG A 29 6.02 -33.08 -17.45
CA ARG A 29 4.77 -32.69 -16.76
C ARG A 29 3.64 -33.66 -17.06
N ALA A 30 3.44 -34.03 -18.32
CA ALA A 30 2.41 -34.97 -18.76
C ALA A 30 2.61 -36.38 -18.15
N GLU A 31 3.86 -36.79 -17.92
CA GLU A 31 4.22 -38.09 -17.32
C GLU A 31 4.24 -38.06 -15.77
N GLY A 32 3.82 -36.96 -15.13
CA GLY A 32 3.60 -36.87 -13.68
C GLY A 32 4.46 -35.87 -12.92
N GLY A 33 5.40 -35.18 -13.59
CA GLY A 33 6.07 -34.00 -13.06
C GLY A 33 7.26 -34.22 -12.11
N VAL A 34 7.58 -35.47 -11.73
CA VAL A 34 8.72 -35.81 -10.87
C VAL A 34 9.47 -37.01 -11.47
N HIS A 35 10.68 -36.78 -11.99
CA HIS A 35 11.44 -37.79 -12.75
C HIS A 35 12.91 -37.81 -12.35
N TRP A 36 13.52 -39.00 -12.23
CA TRP A 36 14.97 -39.12 -12.16
C TRP A 36 15.57 -38.92 -13.55
N VAL A 37 16.51 -37.98 -13.69
CA VAL A 37 17.19 -37.69 -14.96
C VAL A 37 18.68 -38.00 -14.81
N PRO A 38 19.15 -39.17 -15.31
CA PRO A 38 20.55 -39.60 -15.15
C PRO A 38 21.57 -38.60 -15.69
N ALA A 39 21.29 -37.97 -16.83
CA ALA A 39 22.20 -37.00 -17.46
C ALA A 39 22.43 -35.75 -16.60
N VAL A 40 21.48 -35.39 -15.74
CA VAL A 40 21.57 -34.26 -14.80
C VAL A 40 21.99 -34.73 -13.40
N GLY A 41 21.78 -36.02 -13.08
CA GLY A 41 22.05 -36.58 -11.76
C GLY A 41 21.10 -36.07 -10.68
N ARG A 42 19.86 -35.73 -11.04
CA ARG A 42 18.84 -35.14 -10.15
C ARG A 42 17.44 -35.64 -10.47
N TYR A 43 16.56 -35.53 -9.48
CA TYR A 43 15.11 -35.59 -9.70
C TYR A 43 14.62 -34.22 -10.19
N LEU A 44 14.16 -34.14 -11.44
CA LEU A 44 13.58 -32.90 -11.96
C LEU A 44 12.12 -32.78 -11.53
N ILE A 45 11.79 -31.64 -10.94
CA ILE A 45 10.46 -31.27 -10.44
C ILE A 45 9.90 -30.22 -11.39
N THR A 46 8.91 -30.59 -12.21
CA THR A 46 8.54 -29.81 -13.41
C THR A 46 7.12 -29.27 -13.39
N SER A 47 6.24 -29.75 -12.50
CA SER A 47 4.88 -29.20 -12.37
C SER A 47 4.82 -28.02 -11.41
N TYR A 48 3.91 -27.08 -11.65
CA TYR A 48 3.72 -25.91 -10.78
C TYR A 48 3.45 -26.31 -9.33
N ALA A 49 2.52 -27.25 -9.11
CA ALA A 49 2.13 -27.67 -7.77
C ALA A 49 3.32 -28.27 -6.99
N ALA A 50 4.08 -29.18 -7.62
CA ALA A 50 5.23 -29.81 -6.97
C ALA A 50 6.37 -28.81 -6.69
N VAL A 51 6.64 -27.92 -7.64
CA VAL A 51 7.64 -26.85 -7.46
C VAL A 51 7.21 -25.91 -6.34
N HIS A 52 5.94 -25.49 -6.31
CA HIS A 52 5.42 -24.62 -5.26
C HIS A 52 5.53 -25.26 -3.87
N GLU A 53 5.17 -26.54 -3.73
CA GLU A 53 5.28 -27.28 -2.48
C GLU A 53 6.73 -27.32 -1.95
N THR A 54 7.70 -27.53 -2.84
CA THR A 54 9.12 -27.56 -2.46
C THR A 54 9.66 -26.24 -1.91
N GLU A 55 8.95 -25.13 -2.16
CA GLU A 55 9.31 -23.80 -1.67
C GLU A 55 8.75 -23.48 -0.28
N LEU A 56 7.70 -24.19 0.15
CA LEU A 56 6.99 -23.88 1.39
C LEU A 56 7.56 -24.58 2.63
N ASP A 57 8.40 -25.59 2.44
CA ASP A 57 8.94 -26.41 3.54
C ASP A 57 10.44 -26.67 3.40
N GLN A 58 11.25 -25.70 3.84
CA GLN A 58 12.71 -25.83 3.90
C GLN A 58 13.19 -26.93 4.86
N SER A 59 12.36 -27.36 5.81
CA SER A 59 12.73 -28.43 6.76
C SER A 59 12.83 -29.78 6.06
N VAL A 60 12.08 -29.95 4.98
CA VAL A 60 12.11 -31.13 4.11
C VAL A 60 12.99 -30.90 2.90
N PHE A 61 12.80 -29.78 2.22
CA PHE A 61 13.50 -29.42 0.99
C PHE A 61 14.55 -28.36 1.30
N SER A 62 15.70 -28.83 1.79
CA SER A 62 16.81 -27.96 2.19
C SER A 62 17.47 -27.30 0.97
N ALA A 63 17.85 -26.03 1.10
CA ALA A 63 18.70 -25.33 0.14
C ALA A 63 20.19 -25.70 0.30
N ASN A 64 20.58 -26.31 1.43
CA ASN A 64 21.96 -26.66 1.76
C ASN A 64 22.34 -28.05 1.22
N GLU A 65 22.53 -28.13 -0.09
CA GLU A 65 22.88 -29.38 -0.76
C GLU A 65 24.35 -29.79 -0.50
N GLN A 66 24.55 -31.05 -0.11
CA GLN A 66 25.88 -31.66 0.00
C GLN A 66 26.58 -31.74 -1.36
N GLY A 67 27.82 -31.25 -1.44
CA GLY A 67 28.60 -31.26 -2.69
C GLY A 67 28.13 -30.23 -3.73
N SER A 68 27.46 -29.17 -3.29
CA SER A 68 26.96 -28.11 -4.16
C SER A 68 28.07 -27.44 -4.98
N LEU A 69 27.89 -27.43 -6.31
CA LEU A 69 28.76 -26.71 -7.24
C LEU A 69 28.74 -25.19 -6.98
N GLN A 70 27.60 -24.65 -6.54
CA GLN A 70 27.49 -23.24 -6.21
C GLN A 70 28.31 -22.88 -4.98
N ILE A 71 28.32 -23.73 -3.95
CA ILE A 71 29.19 -23.52 -2.78
C ILE A 71 30.66 -23.53 -3.21
N ARG A 72 31.05 -24.43 -4.12
CA ARG A 72 32.43 -24.47 -4.67
C ARG A 72 32.76 -23.22 -5.50
N ALA A 73 31.83 -22.75 -6.31
CA ALA A 73 32.05 -21.64 -7.25
C ALA A 73 32.03 -20.25 -6.58
N MET A 74 31.15 -20.05 -5.60
CA MET A 74 30.87 -18.73 -5.03
C MET A 74 31.14 -18.65 -3.52
N GLY A 75 31.37 -19.78 -2.84
CA GLY A 75 31.34 -19.85 -1.38
C GLY A 75 29.94 -20.15 -0.85
N HIS A 76 29.84 -20.40 0.46
CA HIS A 76 28.60 -20.85 1.10
C HIS A 76 27.71 -19.66 1.51
N SER A 77 27.05 -19.07 0.52
CA SER A 77 26.14 -17.92 0.63
C SER A 77 24.80 -18.27 1.28
N MET A 78 24.02 -17.23 1.63
CA MET A 78 22.67 -17.37 2.21
C MET A 78 21.70 -18.17 1.32
N LEU A 79 21.90 -18.17 -0.01
CA LEU A 79 21.05 -18.89 -0.96
C LEU A 79 21.21 -20.42 -0.87
N ARG A 80 22.24 -20.91 -0.18
CA ARG A 80 22.51 -22.33 0.06
C ARG A 80 22.52 -22.67 1.55
N ARG A 81 21.73 -21.94 2.33
CA ARG A 81 21.51 -22.17 3.76
C ARG A 81 20.03 -22.21 4.04
N ASP A 82 19.66 -22.92 5.09
CA ASP A 82 18.31 -22.87 5.64
C ASP A 82 18.31 -21.93 6.87
N ASP A 83 17.13 -21.61 7.36
CA ASP A 83 16.98 -20.85 8.60
C ASP A 83 17.51 -21.64 9.81
N PRO A 84 18.10 -20.97 10.81
CA PRO A 84 18.12 -19.52 11.02
C PRO A 84 19.28 -18.76 10.34
N GLU A 85 20.31 -19.43 9.82
CA GLU A 85 21.48 -18.76 9.26
C GLU A 85 21.13 -17.92 8.03
N HIS A 86 20.30 -18.48 7.14
CA HIS A 86 19.81 -17.77 5.97
C HIS A 86 19.08 -16.47 6.34
N TYR A 87 18.14 -16.52 7.29
CA TYR A 87 17.38 -15.36 7.74
C TYR A 87 18.27 -14.19 8.18
N LEU A 88 19.31 -14.48 8.99
CA LEU A 88 20.23 -13.46 9.50
C LEU A 88 21.02 -12.77 8.38
N GLU A 89 21.60 -13.57 7.46
CA GLU A 89 22.35 -13.02 6.33
C GLU A 89 21.44 -12.25 5.37
N ARG A 90 20.23 -12.79 5.11
CA ARG A 90 19.24 -12.16 4.23
C ARG A 90 18.73 -10.84 4.77
N LYS A 91 18.44 -10.76 6.06
CA LYS A 91 18.10 -9.49 6.72
C LYS A 91 19.17 -8.46 6.43
N ALA A 92 20.44 -8.81 6.66
CA ALA A 92 21.54 -7.88 6.55
C ALA A 92 21.73 -7.35 5.12
N TRP A 93 21.34 -8.15 4.12
CA TRP A 93 21.40 -7.79 2.71
C TRP A 93 20.23 -6.89 2.24
N GLN A 94 19.13 -6.86 3.00
CA GLN A 94 17.87 -6.25 2.57
C GLN A 94 17.82 -4.71 2.52
N PRO A 95 18.46 -3.92 3.42
CA PRO A 95 18.16 -2.49 3.58
C PRO A 95 18.19 -1.68 2.28
N THR A 96 19.22 -1.86 1.45
CA THR A 96 19.39 -1.14 0.18
C THR A 96 18.38 -1.57 -0.91
N LEU A 97 17.83 -2.78 -0.80
CA LEU A 97 16.95 -3.41 -1.79
C LEU A 97 15.45 -3.22 -1.49
N ARG A 98 15.10 -2.55 -0.39
CA ARG A 98 13.69 -2.31 0.00
C ARG A 98 12.98 -1.40 -1.00
N PRO A 99 11.66 -1.57 -1.23
CA PRO A 99 10.90 -0.77 -2.21
C PRO A 99 11.05 0.74 -2.04
N GLY A 100 11.05 1.22 -0.79
CA GLY A 100 11.21 2.64 -0.49
C GLY A 100 12.59 3.19 -0.86
N VAL A 101 13.67 2.41 -0.69
CA VAL A 101 15.03 2.83 -1.06
C VAL A 101 15.21 2.76 -2.58
N VAL A 102 14.73 1.68 -3.20
CA VAL A 102 14.72 1.54 -4.67
C VAL A 102 14.05 2.74 -5.33
N LYS A 103 12.83 3.08 -4.90
CA LYS A 103 12.07 4.21 -5.45
C LYS A 103 12.73 5.58 -5.21
N ARG A 104 13.29 5.82 -4.02
CA ARG A 104 13.84 7.15 -3.66
C ARG A 104 15.27 7.38 -4.18
N HIS A 105 16.07 6.33 -4.25
CA HIS A 105 17.49 6.40 -4.56
C HIS A 105 17.81 5.73 -5.90
N TRP A 106 17.58 4.42 -6.01
CA TRP A 106 18.07 3.63 -7.14
C TRP A 106 17.37 3.91 -8.46
N GLN A 107 16.08 4.23 -8.45
CA GLN A 107 15.35 4.55 -9.70
C GLN A 107 16.04 5.67 -10.50
N ARG A 108 16.46 6.75 -9.82
CA ARG A 108 17.21 7.85 -10.46
C ARG A 108 18.58 7.42 -10.96
N VAL A 109 19.20 6.43 -10.32
CA VAL A 109 20.45 5.84 -10.78
C VAL A 109 20.21 5.05 -12.06
N PHE A 110 19.19 4.19 -12.07
CA PHE A 110 18.81 3.39 -13.23
C PHE A 110 18.45 4.29 -14.43
N GLU A 111 17.71 5.37 -14.23
CA GLU A 111 17.37 6.31 -15.30
C GLU A 111 18.63 6.89 -15.97
N ARG A 112 19.61 7.34 -15.16
CA ARG A 112 20.87 7.88 -15.70
C ARG A 112 21.70 6.80 -16.39
N THR A 113 21.79 5.61 -15.79
CA THR A 113 22.57 4.50 -16.34
C THR A 113 21.95 3.96 -17.63
N ALA A 114 20.62 3.84 -17.70
CA ALA A 114 19.90 3.46 -18.91
C ALA A 114 20.14 4.49 -20.02
N GLU A 115 20.03 5.79 -19.72
CA GLU A 115 20.29 6.85 -20.69
C GLU A 115 21.72 6.78 -21.23
N GLN A 116 22.72 6.62 -20.36
CA GLN A 116 24.12 6.51 -20.77
C GLN A 116 24.34 5.37 -21.76
N TYR A 117 23.95 4.14 -21.41
CA TYR A 117 24.24 2.99 -22.27
C TYR A 117 23.38 2.93 -23.52
N LEU A 118 22.18 3.53 -23.47
CA LEU A 118 21.37 3.73 -24.67
C LEU A 118 22.05 4.70 -25.63
N ASP A 119 22.67 5.77 -25.13
CA ASP A 119 23.47 6.70 -25.93
C ASP A 119 24.73 6.05 -26.50
N GLU A 120 25.41 5.22 -25.73
CA GLU A 120 26.58 4.47 -26.22
C GLU A 120 26.19 3.50 -27.36
N MET A 121 25.08 2.77 -27.22
CA MET A 121 24.55 1.90 -28.27
C MET A 121 24.17 2.71 -29.52
N VAL A 122 23.46 3.83 -29.36
CA VAL A 122 23.08 4.71 -30.47
C VAL A 122 24.30 5.26 -31.19
N ALA A 123 25.31 5.73 -30.45
CA ALA A 123 26.53 6.27 -31.01
C ALA A 123 27.33 5.20 -31.77
N LYS A 124 27.35 3.95 -31.27
CA LYS A 124 27.94 2.81 -31.99
C LYS A 124 27.23 2.57 -33.33
N ALA A 125 25.90 2.54 -33.32
CA ALA A 125 25.11 2.34 -34.54
C ALA A 125 25.32 3.44 -35.58
N GLN A 126 25.38 4.71 -35.14
CA GLN A 126 25.63 5.86 -36.02
C GLN A 126 27.02 5.84 -36.69
N ARG A 127 28.01 5.19 -36.08
CA ARG A 127 29.34 4.97 -36.68
C ARG A 127 29.38 3.80 -37.68
N GLY A 128 28.23 3.21 -38.01
CA GLY A 128 28.12 2.07 -38.92
C GLY A 128 28.33 0.70 -38.26
N GLY A 129 28.30 0.63 -36.93
CA GLY A 129 28.31 -0.64 -36.21
C GLY A 129 26.91 -1.28 -36.17
N ASP A 130 26.84 -2.61 -36.16
CA ASP A 130 25.59 -3.31 -35.82
C ASP A 130 25.25 -3.10 -34.34
N ALA A 131 23.95 -2.93 -34.04
CA ALA A 131 23.43 -2.86 -32.68
C ALA A 131 22.87 -4.21 -32.23
N ASP A 132 23.37 -4.72 -31.12
CA ASP A 132 22.84 -5.87 -30.40
C ASP A 132 22.30 -5.40 -29.05
N LEU A 133 20.98 -5.49 -28.86
CA LEU A 133 20.33 -4.96 -27.67
C LEU A 133 20.86 -5.60 -26.38
N ILE A 134 21.33 -6.85 -26.43
CA ILE A 134 21.85 -7.55 -25.25
C ILE A 134 23.20 -6.98 -24.85
N TRP A 135 24.17 -7.01 -25.76
CA TRP A 135 25.56 -6.69 -25.42
C TRP A 135 25.89 -5.21 -25.50
N ASP A 136 25.14 -4.42 -26.28
CA ASP A 136 25.36 -2.98 -26.40
C ASP A 136 24.52 -2.15 -25.43
N PHE A 137 23.47 -2.72 -24.82
CA PHE A 137 22.60 -2.02 -23.87
C PHE A 137 22.28 -2.82 -22.61
N ALA A 138 21.57 -3.94 -22.71
CA ALA A 138 21.01 -4.63 -21.53
C ALA A 138 22.09 -5.11 -20.54
N ALA A 139 23.15 -5.73 -21.05
CA ALA A 139 24.26 -6.24 -20.24
C ALA A 139 25.08 -5.12 -19.58
N PRO A 140 25.57 -4.09 -20.29
CA PRO A 140 26.30 -3.00 -19.64
C PRO A 140 25.41 -2.17 -18.68
N PHE A 141 24.14 -1.97 -19.01
CA PHE A 141 23.16 -1.33 -18.12
C PHE A 141 22.99 -2.10 -16.81
N ALA A 142 22.63 -3.39 -16.87
CA ALA A 142 22.44 -4.22 -15.69
C ALA A 142 23.74 -4.34 -14.86
N ALA A 143 24.88 -4.47 -15.52
CA ALA A 143 26.18 -4.56 -14.86
C ALA A 143 26.54 -3.28 -14.09
N GLU A 144 26.33 -2.11 -14.69
CA GLU A 144 26.62 -0.83 -14.04
C GLU A 144 25.61 -0.49 -12.93
N SER A 145 24.33 -0.82 -13.12
CA SER A 145 23.31 -0.73 -12.08
C SER A 145 23.72 -1.57 -10.86
N LEU A 146 24.07 -2.85 -11.08
CA LEU A 146 24.48 -3.75 -10.01
C LEU A 146 25.77 -3.30 -9.33
N ARG A 147 26.74 -2.81 -10.10
CA ARG A 147 27.99 -2.26 -9.57
C ARG A 147 27.74 -1.11 -8.60
N GLN A 148 26.83 -0.19 -8.96
CA GLN A 148 26.45 0.94 -8.10
C GLN A 148 25.65 0.49 -6.88
N ILE A 149 24.73 -0.47 -7.03
CA ILE A 149 23.99 -1.06 -5.91
C ILE A 149 24.95 -1.72 -4.92
N LEU A 150 25.90 -2.53 -5.39
CA LEU A 150 26.88 -3.18 -4.52
C LEU A 150 27.86 -2.17 -3.91
N GLY A 151 28.20 -1.11 -4.64
CA GLY A 151 29.22 -0.14 -4.24
C GLY A 151 30.64 -0.55 -4.68
N LEU A 152 30.78 -1.32 -5.76
CA LEU A 152 32.10 -1.79 -6.23
C LEU A 152 32.77 -0.74 -7.12
N HIS A 153 33.18 0.39 -6.52
CA HIS A 153 33.66 1.55 -7.26
C HIS A 153 34.98 1.34 -8.00
N SER A 154 35.85 0.45 -7.51
CA SER A 154 37.12 0.09 -8.18
C SER A 154 36.99 -0.96 -9.28
N ALA A 155 35.81 -1.59 -9.41
CA ALA A 155 35.50 -2.49 -10.52
C ALA A 155 34.89 -1.72 -11.71
N SER A 156 35.01 -2.27 -12.91
CA SER A 156 34.26 -1.80 -14.09
C SER A 156 33.01 -2.65 -14.33
N GLN A 157 32.04 -2.13 -15.10
CA GLN A 157 30.89 -2.94 -15.52
C GLN A 157 31.31 -4.19 -16.32
N GLN A 158 32.41 -4.13 -17.09
CA GLN A 158 32.96 -5.27 -17.83
C GLN A 158 33.52 -6.35 -16.88
N ASP A 159 34.05 -5.95 -15.73
CA ASP A 159 34.46 -6.89 -14.69
C ASP A 159 33.24 -7.60 -14.11
N LEU A 160 32.17 -6.86 -13.79
CA LEU A 160 30.92 -7.46 -13.30
C LEU A 160 30.33 -8.46 -14.28
N GLN A 161 30.28 -8.12 -15.58
CA GLN A 161 29.79 -9.06 -16.61
C GLN A 161 30.63 -10.33 -16.66
N ARG A 162 31.97 -10.19 -16.67
CA ARG A 162 32.88 -11.34 -16.70
C ARG A 162 32.71 -12.21 -15.46
N TRP A 163 32.72 -11.61 -14.28
CA TRP A 163 32.58 -12.32 -13.01
C TRP A 163 31.26 -13.04 -12.90
N SER A 164 30.15 -12.39 -13.27
CA SER A 164 28.83 -13.02 -13.29
C SER A 164 28.84 -14.26 -14.17
N GLN A 165 29.29 -14.14 -15.42
CA GLN A 165 29.28 -15.26 -16.36
C GLN A 165 30.18 -16.42 -15.90
N THR A 166 31.42 -16.16 -15.51
CA THR A 166 32.35 -17.23 -15.10
C THR A 166 31.96 -17.91 -13.80
N LEU A 167 31.36 -17.17 -12.85
CA LEU A 167 30.83 -17.74 -11.62
C LEU A 167 29.61 -18.62 -11.91
N ILE A 168 28.67 -18.15 -12.76
CA ILE A 168 27.51 -18.92 -13.20
C ILE A 168 27.93 -20.19 -13.95
N ASP A 169 28.86 -20.08 -14.92
CA ASP A 169 29.38 -21.23 -15.66
C ASP A 169 29.96 -22.29 -14.71
N ALA A 170 30.68 -21.84 -13.67
CA ALA A 170 31.20 -22.71 -12.62
C ALA A 170 30.09 -23.36 -11.77
N THR A 171 28.98 -22.66 -11.46
CA THR A 171 27.83 -23.27 -10.77
C THR A 171 27.15 -24.36 -11.61
N GLY A 172 27.19 -24.22 -12.94
CA GLY A 172 26.62 -25.16 -13.91
C GLY A 172 27.63 -26.18 -14.45
N ASN A 173 28.84 -26.28 -13.89
CA ASN A 173 29.91 -27.13 -14.41
C ASN A 173 29.73 -28.62 -14.06
N TYR A 174 28.60 -29.20 -14.47
CA TYR A 174 28.25 -30.61 -14.23
C TYR A 174 29.20 -31.59 -14.94
N ALA A 175 29.94 -31.13 -15.95
CA ALA A 175 30.97 -31.91 -16.65
C ALA A 175 32.35 -31.90 -15.95
N ASP A 176 32.49 -31.16 -14.85
CA ASP A 176 33.74 -30.97 -14.08
C ASP A 176 34.95 -30.53 -14.93
N ASP A 177 34.71 -29.62 -15.88
CA ASP A 177 35.75 -29.06 -16.75
C ASP A 177 36.75 -28.21 -15.93
N PRO A 178 38.07 -28.53 -15.95
CA PRO A 178 39.08 -27.79 -15.19
C PRO A 178 39.28 -26.35 -15.67
N GLU A 179 39.05 -26.03 -16.94
CA GLU A 179 39.19 -24.66 -17.46
C GLU A 179 38.06 -23.75 -16.96
N VAL A 180 36.84 -24.27 -16.88
CA VAL A 180 35.69 -23.55 -16.31
C VAL A 180 35.96 -23.24 -14.83
N TRP A 181 36.49 -24.22 -14.08
CA TRP A 181 36.91 -24.00 -12.70
C TRP A 181 38.02 -22.96 -12.56
N ALA A 182 39.02 -22.97 -13.45
CA ALA A 182 40.10 -21.99 -13.41
C ALA A 182 39.60 -20.56 -13.66
N LYS A 183 38.69 -20.37 -14.63
CA LYS A 183 38.06 -19.07 -14.92
C LYS A 183 37.18 -18.59 -13.77
N GLY A 184 36.32 -19.47 -13.23
CA GLY A 184 35.49 -19.17 -12.07
C GLY A 184 36.33 -18.82 -10.84
N LYS A 185 37.39 -19.58 -10.57
CA LYS A 185 38.33 -19.30 -9.47
C LYS A 185 39.01 -17.94 -9.64
N ARG A 186 39.44 -17.58 -10.85
CA ARG A 186 40.04 -16.28 -11.10
C ARG A 186 39.08 -15.14 -10.73
N SER A 187 37.82 -15.24 -11.16
CA SER A 187 36.79 -14.25 -10.80
C SER A 187 36.45 -14.26 -9.31
N PHE A 188 36.43 -15.42 -8.68
CA PHE A 188 36.29 -15.55 -7.23
C PHE A 188 37.39 -14.77 -6.49
N ASP A 189 38.66 -14.95 -6.90
CA ASP A 189 39.82 -14.29 -6.28
C ASP A 189 39.82 -12.76 -6.57
N GLU A 190 39.44 -12.34 -7.77
CA GLU A 190 39.34 -10.92 -8.15
C GLU A 190 38.25 -10.19 -7.33
N VAL A 191 37.09 -10.82 -7.12
CA VAL A 191 36.03 -10.25 -6.27
C VAL A 191 36.50 -10.10 -4.82
N ASP A 192 37.24 -11.08 -4.29
CA ASP A 192 37.83 -10.99 -2.94
C ASP A 192 38.79 -9.81 -2.83
N ALA A 193 39.68 -9.63 -3.80
CA ALA A 193 40.64 -8.52 -3.81
C ALA A 193 39.94 -7.15 -3.86
N VAL A 194 38.87 -7.02 -4.66
CA VAL A 194 38.09 -5.78 -4.73
C VAL A 194 37.34 -5.52 -3.42
N LEU A 195 36.82 -6.55 -2.74
CA LEU A 195 36.17 -6.37 -1.45
C LEU A 195 37.16 -5.93 -0.36
N ASP A 196 38.38 -6.47 -0.38
CA ASP A 196 39.44 -6.06 0.54
C ASP A 196 39.79 -4.57 0.41
N GLU A 197 39.64 -4.00 -0.79
CA GLU A 197 39.79 -2.55 -1.06
C GLU A 197 38.53 -1.75 -0.70
N MET A 198 37.35 -2.22 -1.10
CA MET A 198 36.10 -1.46 -1.03
C MET A 198 35.50 -1.39 0.37
N LEU A 199 35.67 -2.42 1.20
CA LEU A 199 35.10 -2.43 2.56
C LEU A 199 35.69 -1.30 3.44
N PRO A 200 37.03 -1.09 3.51
CA PRO A 200 37.59 0.08 4.18
C PRO A 200 37.11 1.41 3.61
N TRP A 201 36.95 1.51 2.29
CA TRP A 201 36.47 2.73 1.64
C TRP A 201 35.03 3.06 2.06
N HIS A 202 34.12 2.08 2.05
CA HIS A 202 32.73 2.28 2.47
C HIS A 202 32.57 2.54 3.96
N ALA A 203 33.46 1.99 4.80
CA ALA A 203 33.54 2.34 6.21
C ALA A 203 33.87 3.83 6.41
N ALA A 204 34.74 4.39 5.55
CA ALA A 204 35.10 5.81 5.58
C ALA A 204 34.14 6.73 4.81
N ASN A 205 33.36 6.20 3.86
CA ASN A 205 32.51 6.98 2.95
C ASN A 205 31.07 6.43 2.90
N PRO A 206 30.23 6.71 3.92
CA PRO A 206 28.88 6.18 4.00
C PRO A 206 27.97 6.65 2.85
N ASN A 207 27.22 5.73 2.24
CA ASN A 207 26.29 6.00 1.12
C ASN A 207 25.17 4.94 1.06
N GLU A 208 24.33 4.92 0.03
CA GLU A 208 23.18 3.99 -0.03
C GLU A 208 23.50 2.58 -0.56
N SER A 209 24.74 2.31 -1.00
CA SER A 209 25.15 1.02 -1.54
C SER A 209 25.11 -0.10 -0.50
N LEU A 210 25.02 -1.34 -0.99
CA LEU A 210 24.91 -2.55 -0.20
C LEU A 210 26.07 -2.70 0.78
N LEU A 211 27.31 -2.59 0.31
CA LEU A 211 28.49 -2.73 1.16
C LEU A 211 28.52 -1.64 2.24
N SER A 212 28.14 -0.40 1.90
CA SER A 212 28.07 0.70 2.87
C SER A 212 26.98 0.47 3.92
N GLN A 213 25.79 0.02 3.52
CA GLN A 213 24.69 -0.28 4.45
C GLN A 213 25.02 -1.50 5.33
N LEU A 214 25.63 -2.54 4.76
CA LEU A 214 26.04 -3.75 5.48
C LEU A 214 27.01 -3.45 6.62
N LEU A 215 27.99 -2.58 6.39
CA LEU A 215 28.99 -2.19 7.39
C LEU A 215 28.44 -1.32 8.53
N ARG A 216 27.20 -0.84 8.41
CA ARG A 216 26.57 0.07 9.39
C ARG A 216 25.41 -0.58 10.14
N ILE A 217 25.20 -1.88 9.98
CA ILE A 217 24.15 -2.58 10.72
C ILE A 217 24.59 -2.64 12.19
N PRO A 218 23.81 -2.05 13.12
CA PRO A 218 24.12 -2.16 14.54
C PRO A 218 24.10 -3.62 14.98
N ASP A 219 25.07 -4.00 15.80
CA ASP A 219 25.13 -5.30 16.50
C ASP A 219 25.16 -6.54 15.59
N TYR A 220 25.48 -6.37 14.31
CA TYR A 220 25.69 -7.47 13.38
C TYR A 220 26.87 -7.18 12.46
N GLU A 221 27.95 -7.91 12.66
CA GLU A 221 29.08 -7.94 11.73
C GLU A 221 29.01 -9.25 10.94
N MET A 222 28.74 -9.14 9.63
CA MET A 222 28.79 -10.30 8.76
C MET A 222 30.25 -10.75 8.61
N PRO A 223 30.59 -12.02 8.91
CA PRO A 223 31.95 -12.51 8.72
C PRO A 223 32.42 -12.35 7.28
N MET A 224 33.70 -12.02 7.08
CA MET A 224 34.28 -11.71 5.76
C MET A 224 34.01 -12.80 4.73
N GLU A 225 34.11 -14.07 5.09
CA GLU A 225 33.83 -15.19 4.19
C GLU A 225 32.37 -15.20 3.68
N ARG A 226 31.44 -14.69 4.49
CA ARG A 226 30.02 -14.57 4.15
C ARG A 226 29.73 -13.34 3.31
N ILE A 227 30.40 -12.22 3.59
CA ILE A 227 30.36 -11.04 2.71
C ILE A 227 30.82 -11.46 1.31
N ARG A 228 32.00 -12.08 1.21
CA ARG A 228 32.56 -12.56 -0.06
C ARG A 228 31.62 -13.52 -0.78
N ALA A 229 31.04 -14.49 -0.07
CA ALA A 229 30.11 -15.44 -0.67
C ALA A 229 28.80 -14.80 -1.15
N ASN A 230 28.22 -13.89 -0.35
CA ASN A 230 26.98 -13.22 -0.68
C ASN A 230 27.15 -12.17 -1.79
N VAL A 231 28.30 -11.48 -1.88
CA VAL A 231 28.61 -10.60 -3.02
C VAL A 231 28.73 -11.40 -4.31
N LYS A 232 29.48 -12.52 -4.32
CA LYS A 232 29.60 -13.38 -5.51
C LYS A 232 28.26 -13.95 -5.96
N MET A 233 27.43 -14.37 -5.01
CA MET A 233 26.05 -14.80 -5.28
C MET A 233 25.20 -13.65 -5.85
N THR A 234 25.33 -12.44 -5.31
CA THR A 234 24.58 -11.26 -5.80
C THR A 234 25.04 -10.84 -7.19
N ILE A 235 26.34 -10.92 -7.49
CA ILE A 235 26.88 -10.69 -8.83
C ILE A 235 26.29 -11.71 -9.81
N GLY A 236 26.32 -13.00 -9.44
CA GLY A 236 25.77 -14.06 -10.29
C GLY A 236 24.24 -14.07 -10.42
N GLY A 237 23.50 -13.51 -9.45
CA GLY A 237 22.03 -13.52 -9.43
C GLY A 237 21.35 -12.19 -9.72
N GLY A 238 22.12 -11.11 -9.88
CA GLY A 238 21.65 -9.73 -9.98
C GLY A 238 22.03 -9.02 -11.26
N LEU A 239 22.68 -9.71 -12.22
CA LEU A 239 23.17 -9.12 -13.48
C LEU A 239 22.54 -9.81 -14.68
N ASN A 240 22.78 -11.11 -14.82
CA ASN A 240 22.34 -11.87 -15.98
C ASN A 240 20.80 -11.92 -16.04
N GLU A 241 20.16 -12.02 -14.88
CA GLU A 241 18.72 -12.10 -14.74
C GLU A 241 18.01 -10.82 -15.25
N PRO A 242 18.28 -9.60 -14.73
CA PRO A 242 17.66 -8.39 -15.27
C PRO A 242 18.02 -8.13 -16.73
N ARG A 243 19.26 -8.45 -17.17
CA ARG A 243 19.64 -8.43 -18.60
C ARG A 243 18.70 -9.31 -19.43
N ASP A 244 18.49 -10.55 -18.98
CA ASP A 244 17.71 -11.54 -19.71
C ASP A 244 16.22 -11.18 -19.73
N VAL A 245 15.67 -10.67 -18.63
CA VAL A 245 14.28 -10.17 -18.62
C VAL A 245 14.11 -9.01 -19.59
N LEU A 246 15.01 -8.03 -19.57
CA LEU A 246 14.97 -6.89 -20.49
C LEU A 246 15.04 -7.35 -21.95
N GLY A 247 15.97 -8.25 -22.27
CA GLY A 247 16.13 -8.82 -23.60
C GLY A 247 14.91 -9.62 -24.07
N VAL A 248 14.38 -10.51 -23.23
CA VAL A 248 13.21 -11.33 -23.57
C VAL A 248 11.94 -10.47 -23.65
N ALA A 249 11.75 -9.49 -22.78
CA ALA A 249 10.61 -8.58 -22.83
C ALA A 249 10.64 -7.76 -24.12
N ALA A 250 11.80 -7.20 -24.48
CA ALA A 250 11.97 -6.50 -25.75
C ALA A 250 11.70 -7.42 -26.94
N TRP A 251 12.26 -8.64 -26.95
CA TRP A 251 11.99 -9.62 -28.00
C TRP A 251 10.49 -9.99 -28.10
N GLY A 252 9.84 -10.24 -26.96
CA GLY A 252 8.41 -10.56 -26.88
C GLY A 252 7.53 -9.46 -27.47
N LEU A 253 7.78 -8.20 -27.11
CA LEU A 253 7.04 -7.05 -27.66
C LEU A 253 7.36 -6.81 -29.14
N LEU A 254 8.61 -6.97 -29.57
CA LEU A 254 8.99 -6.80 -30.98
C LEU A 254 8.44 -7.92 -31.89
N ALA A 255 8.28 -9.13 -31.36
CA ALA A 255 7.67 -10.26 -32.04
C ALA A 255 6.12 -10.20 -32.08
N HIS A 256 5.50 -9.40 -31.21
CA HIS A 256 4.04 -9.27 -31.06
C HIS A 256 3.59 -7.79 -31.15
N PRO A 257 3.55 -7.20 -32.38
CA PRO A 257 3.29 -5.77 -32.57
C PRO A 257 1.95 -5.26 -32.00
N GLU A 258 0.95 -6.12 -31.88
CA GLU A 258 -0.34 -5.83 -31.26
C GLU A 258 -0.26 -5.66 -29.74
N GLN A 259 0.62 -6.40 -29.07
CA GLN A 259 0.86 -6.25 -27.64
C GLN A 259 1.79 -5.08 -27.36
N ARG A 260 2.81 -4.87 -28.18
CA ARG A 260 3.63 -3.66 -28.16
C ARG A 260 2.78 -2.39 -28.24
N ARG A 261 1.89 -2.29 -29.23
CA ARG A 261 0.99 -1.14 -29.38
C ARG A 261 0.10 -0.92 -28.16
N ALA A 262 -0.25 -1.99 -27.44
CA ALA A 262 -1.03 -1.89 -26.22
C ALA A 262 -0.23 -1.22 -25.10
N VAL A 263 1.01 -1.67 -24.88
CA VAL A 263 1.89 -1.10 -23.85
C VAL A 263 2.31 0.33 -24.17
N GLU A 264 2.59 0.63 -25.44
CA GLU A 264 2.88 2.00 -25.89
C GLU A 264 1.68 2.95 -25.73
N ALA A 265 0.45 2.43 -25.80
CA ALA A 265 -0.78 3.21 -25.61
C ALA A 265 -1.21 3.35 -24.14
N ASP A 266 -0.82 2.41 -23.29
CA ASP A 266 -1.12 2.39 -21.86
C ASP A 266 0.15 2.01 -21.07
N PRO A 267 0.92 3.02 -20.59
CA PRO A 267 2.13 2.78 -19.83
C PRO A 267 1.93 1.97 -18.53
N SER A 268 0.69 1.85 -18.02
CA SER A 268 0.44 1.01 -16.84
C SER A 268 0.68 -0.49 -17.12
N LEU A 269 0.73 -0.89 -18.40
CA LEU A 269 0.96 -2.27 -18.82
C LEU A 269 2.44 -2.70 -18.82
N TRP A 270 3.40 -1.81 -18.56
CA TRP A 270 4.82 -2.20 -18.48
C TRP A 270 5.09 -3.25 -17.38
N GLN A 271 4.40 -3.13 -16.24
CA GLN A 271 4.48 -4.11 -15.15
C GLN A 271 3.87 -5.45 -15.58
N ALA A 272 2.76 -5.44 -16.31
CA ALA A 272 2.15 -6.65 -16.84
C ALA A 272 3.05 -7.35 -17.87
N ALA A 273 3.72 -6.58 -18.75
CA ALA A 273 4.68 -7.11 -19.71
C ALA A 273 5.88 -7.76 -19.00
N PHE A 274 6.41 -7.11 -17.96
CA PHE A 274 7.50 -7.65 -17.14
C PHE A 274 7.12 -8.97 -16.45
N ASP A 275 5.95 -9.02 -15.80
CA ASP A 275 5.47 -10.23 -15.11
C ASP A 275 5.18 -11.36 -16.11
N GLU A 276 4.59 -11.05 -17.27
CA GLU A 276 4.36 -12.04 -18.33
C GLU A 276 5.70 -12.55 -18.91
N THR A 277 6.71 -11.70 -19.07
CA THR A 277 8.05 -12.14 -19.49
C THR A 277 8.64 -13.13 -18.51
N LEU A 278 8.61 -12.83 -17.20
CA LEU A 278 9.13 -13.71 -16.16
C LEU A 278 8.39 -15.06 -16.06
N ARG A 279 7.08 -15.05 -16.31
CA ARG A 279 6.30 -16.28 -16.41
C ARG A 279 6.70 -17.05 -17.67
N TRP A 280 6.70 -16.38 -18.82
CA TRP A 280 6.91 -17.00 -20.11
C TRP A 280 8.29 -17.61 -20.25
N ILE A 281 9.35 -16.89 -19.86
CA ILE A 281 10.73 -17.36 -19.85
C ILE A 281 11.38 -16.86 -18.56
N ALA A 282 11.37 -17.72 -17.53
CA ALA A 282 12.03 -17.43 -16.27
C ALA A 282 13.57 -17.36 -16.47
N PRO A 283 14.24 -16.26 -16.08
CA PRO A 283 15.68 -16.14 -16.22
C PRO A 283 16.44 -17.22 -15.46
N ILE A 284 16.01 -17.50 -14.22
CA ILE A 284 16.43 -18.67 -13.45
C ILE A 284 15.43 -19.79 -13.73
N GLY A 285 15.83 -20.73 -14.58
CA GLY A 285 14.99 -21.84 -14.99
C GLY A 285 15.06 -23.07 -14.09
N LEU A 286 16.18 -23.25 -13.38
CA LEU A 286 16.37 -24.33 -12.40
C LEU A 286 17.23 -23.89 -11.21
N TYR A 287 16.85 -24.30 -10.01
CA TYR A 287 17.75 -24.32 -8.84
C TYR A 287 17.62 -25.62 -8.07
N SER A 288 18.55 -25.85 -7.13
CA SER A 288 18.59 -27.10 -6.36
C SER A 288 17.92 -27.05 -5.00
N ARG A 289 17.44 -28.23 -4.58
CA ARG A 289 17.08 -28.59 -3.21
C ARG A 289 17.60 -29.99 -2.90
N GLN A 290 17.72 -30.33 -1.63
CA GLN A 290 18.00 -31.69 -1.17
C GLN A 290 17.00 -32.11 -0.10
N THR A 291 16.43 -33.32 -0.21
CA THR A 291 15.52 -33.82 0.82
C THR A 291 16.28 -34.16 2.10
N THR A 292 15.75 -33.79 3.26
CA THR A 292 16.35 -34.11 4.57
C THR A 292 15.88 -35.46 5.13
N ARG A 293 14.72 -35.94 4.66
CA ARG A 293 14.08 -37.19 5.04
C ARG A 293 13.32 -37.78 3.85
N ASP A 294 12.88 -39.03 3.98
CA ASP A 294 11.93 -39.62 3.04
C ASP A 294 10.65 -38.77 2.98
N VAL A 295 10.19 -38.48 1.77
CA VAL A 295 8.99 -37.68 1.50
C VAL A 295 8.27 -38.20 0.27
N GLU A 296 6.95 -38.01 0.23
CA GLU A 296 6.15 -38.20 -0.98
C GLU A 296 5.82 -36.84 -1.57
N LEU A 297 6.16 -36.63 -2.85
CA LEU A 297 5.85 -35.42 -3.60
C LEU A 297 5.01 -35.81 -4.81
N THR A 298 3.77 -35.31 -4.91
CA THR A 298 2.83 -35.64 -6.01
C THR A 298 2.63 -37.15 -6.26
N GLY A 299 2.63 -37.97 -5.20
CA GLY A 299 2.48 -39.42 -5.31
C GLY A 299 3.77 -40.19 -5.62
N VAL A 300 4.91 -39.50 -5.74
CA VAL A 300 6.23 -40.08 -5.99
C VAL A 300 7.06 -40.05 -4.71
N ARG A 301 7.63 -41.20 -4.34
CA ARG A 301 8.51 -41.31 -3.17
C ARG A 301 9.91 -40.80 -3.51
N LEU A 302 10.40 -39.86 -2.72
CA LEU A 302 11.77 -39.35 -2.76
C LEU A 302 12.51 -39.82 -1.49
N PRO A 303 13.67 -40.48 -1.61
CA PRO A 303 14.45 -40.89 -0.45
C PRO A 303 15.08 -39.68 0.26
N ALA A 304 15.44 -39.83 1.53
CA ALA A 304 16.31 -38.87 2.22
C ALA A 304 17.63 -38.66 1.45
N GLY A 305 18.06 -37.40 1.33
CA GLY A 305 19.26 -37.01 0.58
C GLY A 305 19.09 -36.90 -0.93
N ALA A 306 17.87 -37.11 -1.47
CA ALA A 306 17.59 -36.94 -2.89
C ALA A 306 17.88 -35.51 -3.36
N ARG A 307 18.70 -35.38 -4.41
CA ARG A 307 19.03 -34.11 -5.05
C ARG A 307 17.96 -33.75 -6.06
N LEU A 308 17.33 -32.60 -5.88
CA LEU A 308 16.24 -32.12 -6.71
C LEU A 308 16.74 -31.00 -7.63
N GLY A 309 16.14 -30.92 -8.81
CA GLY A 309 16.20 -29.78 -9.71
C GLY A 309 14.81 -29.18 -9.82
N ILE A 310 14.61 -28.01 -9.23
CA ILE A 310 13.33 -27.31 -9.18
C ILE A 310 13.19 -26.49 -10.47
N CYS A 311 12.42 -26.99 -11.44
CA CYS A 311 12.36 -26.45 -12.79
C CYS A 311 11.31 -25.33 -12.92
N ILE A 312 11.64 -24.11 -12.48
CA ILE A 312 10.78 -22.93 -12.58
C ILE A 312 10.37 -22.61 -14.02
N LEU A 313 11.29 -22.80 -14.98
CA LEU A 313 11.02 -22.58 -16.41
C LEU A 313 9.92 -23.51 -16.93
N SER A 314 9.80 -24.71 -16.37
CA SER A 314 8.72 -25.65 -16.63
C SER A 314 7.46 -25.26 -15.87
N ALA A 315 7.59 -25.00 -14.57
CA ALA A 315 6.48 -24.71 -13.68
C ALA A 315 5.68 -23.49 -14.15
N ASN A 316 6.32 -22.43 -14.64
CA ASN A 316 5.64 -21.22 -15.13
C ASN A 316 4.95 -21.40 -16.50
N ARG A 317 5.14 -22.56 -17.15
CA ARG A 317 4.43 -22.96 -18.37
C ARG A 317 3.51 -24.18 -18.14
N ASP A 318 3.16 -24.46 -16.89
CA ASP A 318 2.25 -25.55 -16.58
C ASP A 318 0.85 -25.24 -17.11
N GLU A 319 0.43 -25.99 -18.12
CA GLU A 319 -0.87 -25.88 -18.80
C GLU A 319 -2.07 -26.16 -17.88
N ARG A 320 -1.84 -26.71 -16.68
CA ARG A 320 -2.87 -26.85 -15.64
C ARG A 320 -3.13 -25.55 -14.87
N VAL A 321 -2.26 -24.55 -15.00
CA VAL A 321 -2.36 -23.25 -14.31
C VAL A 321 -2.68 -22.11 -15.27
N TRP A 322 -2.06 -22.10 -16.46
CA TRP A 322 -2.29 -21.09 -17.49
C TRP A 322 -2.77 -21.73 -18.80
N ASP A 323 -3.86 -21.23 -19.36
CA ASP A 323 -4.33 -21.61 -20.69
C ASP A 323 -3.36 -21.09 -21.76
N ASP A 324 -2.98 -21.89 -22.76
CA ASP A 324 -1.95 -21.51 -23.74
C ASP A 324 -0.68 -20.94 -23.07
N ALA A 325 -0.14 -21.69 -22.11
CA ALA A 325 1.00 -21.27 -21.30
C ALA A 325 2.28 -21.00 -22.13
N SER A 326 2.34 -21.51 -23.36
CA SER A 326 3.42 -21.30 -24.33
C SER A 326 3.42 -19.92 -24.98
N ALA A 327 2.27 -19.25 -25.07
CA ALA A 327 2.16 -17.93 -25.67
C ALA A 327 2.61 -16.82 -24.71
N PHE A 328 3.23 -15.78 -25.27
CA PHE A 328 3.44 -14.51 -24.59
C PHE A 328 2.16 -13.68 -24.72
N ASP A 329 1.48 -13.40 -23.61
CA ASP A 329 0.26 -12.59 -23.59
C ASP A 329 0.19 -11.70 -22.34
N ILE A 330 0.42 -10.39 -22.53
CA ILE A 330 0.38 -9.38 -21.46
C ILE A 330 -1.04 -9.11 -20.92
N ARG A 331 -2.09 -9.57 -21.60
CA ARG A 331 -3.50 -9.39 -21.19
C ARG A 331 -4.05 -10.60 -20.46
N ARG A 332 -3.23 -11.64 -20.29
CA ARG A 332 -3.57 -12.85 -19.55
C ARG A 332 -4.05 -12.52 -18.14
N GLU A 333 -4.96 -13.35 -17.63
CA GLU A 333 -5.38 -13.31 -16.23
C GLU A 333 -4.15 -13.37 -15.30
N VAL A 334 -4.05 -12.41 -14.38
CA VAL A 334 -2.92 -12.30 -13.45
C VAL A 334 -3.01 -13.41 -12.40
N LYS A 335 -2.07 -14.36 -12.50
CA LYS A 335 -1.86 -15.45 -11.52
C LYS A 335 -0.42 -15.42 -11.00
N PRO A 336 -0.16 -15.88 -9.77
CA PRO A 336 1.19 -15.84 -9.21
C PRO A 336 2.14 -16.80 -9.94
N HIS A 337 3.10 -16.25 -10.70
CA HIS A 337 4.24 -17.02 -11.24
C HIS A 337 5.31 -17.27 -10.16
N LEU A 338 6.22 -18.22 -10.42
CA LEU A 338 7.25 -18.66 -9.48
C LEU A 338 8.67 -18.17 -9.83
N ALA A 339 8.81 -17.26 -10.79
CA ALA A 339 10.12 -16.76 -11.23
C ALA A 339 10.97 -16.12 -10.11
N PHE A 340 10.31 -15.57 -9.09
CA PHE A 340 10.97 -15.02 -7.90
C PHE A 340 10.99 -15.98 -6.70
N SER A 341 10.61 -17.25 -6.87
CA SER A 341 10.31 -18.17 -5.75
C SER A 341 9.14 -17.68 -4.88
N LYS A 342 8.70 -18.51 -3.91
CA LYS A 342 7.65 -18.20 -2.93
C LYS A 342 8.03 -18.58 -1.49
N GLY A 343 9.21 -19.17 -1.28
CA GLY A 343 9.70 -19.59 0.03
C GLY A 343 10.48 -18.51 0.75
N VAL A 344 11.23 -18.91 1.78
CA VAL A 344 12.11 -17.99 2.53
C VAL A 344 13.18 -17.35 1.65
N HIS A 345 13.57 -18.02 0.57
CA HIS A 345 14.51 -17.52 -0.45
C HIS A 345 13.87 -16.66 -1.55
N VAL A 346 12.62 -16.21 -1.39
CA VAL A 346 11.96 -15.31 -2.36
C VAL A 346 12.90 -14.16 -2.76
N CYS A 347 12.99 -13.83 -4.04
CA CYS A 347 14.02 -12.95 -4.57
C CYS A 347 14.09 -11.59 -3.83
N LEU A 348 15.26 -11.27 -3.28
CA LEU A 348 15.49 -10.02 -2.56
C LEU A 348 15.60 -8.82 -3.52
N GLY A 349 16.05 -9.07 -4.75
CA GLY A 349 16.19 -8.07 -5.82
C GLY A 349 14.91 -7.84 -6.63
N ALA A 350 13.76 -8.44 -6.27
CA ALA A 350 12.54 -8.34 -7.09
C ALA A 350 12.09 -6.90 -7.33
N TRP A 351 12.20 -6.03 -6.32
CA TRP A 351 11.86 -4.61 -6.44
C TRP A 351 12.87 -3.82 -7.28
N VAL A 352 14.15 -4.18 -7.17
CA VAL A 352 15.20 -3.62 -8.03
C VAL A 352 14.92 -3.98 -9.48
N ALA A 353 14.72 -5.26 -9.80
CA ALA A 353 14.49 -5.73 -11.16
C ALA A 353 13.23 -5.10 -11.80
N ARG A 354 12.13 -4.96 -11.03
CA ARG A 354 10.92 -4.26 -11.49
C ARG A 354 11.20 -2.79 -11.82
N SER A 355 11.88 -2.08 -10.93
CA SER A 355 12.20 -0.68 -11.14
C SER A 355 13.18 -0.48 -12.30
N GLU A 356 14.23 -1.29 -12.34
CA GLU A 356 15.28 -1.24 -13.34
C GLU A 356 14.74 -1.55 -14.75
N VAL A 357 13.92 -2.59 -14.89
CA VAL A 357 13.46 -3.08 -16.20
C VAL A 357 12.12 -2.48 -16.60
N ALA A 358 11.09 -2.61 -15.76
CA ALA A 358 9.72 -2.25 -16.13
C ALA A 358 9.45 -0.75 -15.97
N ASP A 359 9.96 -0.11 -14.91
CA ASP A 359 9.71 1.32 -14.68
C ASP A 359 10.69 2.21 -15.49
N VAL A 360 11.87 1.70 -15.85
CA VAL A 360 12.94 2.51 -16.47
C VAL A 360 13.34 2.01 -17.86
N ALA A 361 13.99 0.85 -17.96
CA ALA A 361 14.69 0.48 -19.20
C ALA A 361 13.76 0.21 -20.38
N LEU A 362 12.67 -0.56 -20.17
CA LEU A 362 11.71 -0.87 -21.23
C LEU A 362 10.99 0.39 -21.76
N PRO A 363 10.35 1.24 -20.92
CA PRO A 363 9.76 2.48 -21.39
C PRO A 363 10.75 3.35 -22.16
N MET A 364 11.94 3.58 -21.60
CA MET A 364 12.95 4.44 -22.21
C MET A 364 13.43 3.90 -23.56
N LEU A 365 13.62 2.59 -23.69
CA LEU A 365 14.05 1.95 -24.93
C LEU A 365 13.04 2.19 -26.05
N PHE A 366 11.75 1.92 -25.80
CA PHE A 366 10.68 2.02 -26.80
C PHE A 366 10.28 3.48 -27.09
N GLU A 367 10.43 4.39 -26.13
CA GLU A 367 10.22 5.82 -26.33
C GLU A 367 11.35 6.48 -27.14
N ARG A 368 12.61 6.13 -26.85
CA ARG A 368 13.76 6.79 -27.47
C ARG A 368 14.08 6.24 -28.86
N LEU A 369 13.98 4.93 -29.08
CA LEU A 369 14.26 4.29 -30.36
C LEU A 369 12.99 4.15 -31.20
N ARG A 370 12.63 5.21 -31.94
CA ARG A 370 11.41 5.24 -32.74
C ARG A 370 11.54 4.32 -33.95
N GLY A 371 10.56 3.45 -34.14
CA GLY A 371 10.59 2.40 -35.16
C GLY A 371 11.58 1.28 -34.84
N LEU A 372 11.88 1.02 -33.56
CA LEU A 372 12.68 -0.12 -33.14
C LEU A 372 12.09 -1.44 -33.68
N GLU A 373 12.91 -2.26 -34.33
CA GLU A 373 12.52 -3.56 -34.90
C GLU A 373 13.68 -4.56 -34.89
N LEU A 374 13.34 -5.84 -34.98
CA LEU A 374 14.31 -6.93 -35.17
C LEU A 374 14.93 -6.85 -36.56
N VAL A 375 16.20 -7.26 -36.70
CA VAL A 375 16.86 -7.37 -38.01
C VAL A 375 16.58 -8.75 -38.62
N PRO A 376 15.73 -8.88 -39.66
CA PRO A 376 15.31 -10.20 -40.16
C PRO A 376 16.46 -11.07 -40.68
N GLU A 377 17.51 -10.45 -41.21
CA GLU A 377 18.68 -11.14 -41.75
C GLU A 377 19.65 -11.65 -40.66
N LYS A 378 19.45 -11.22 -39.40
CA LYS A 378 20.26 -11.59 -38.24
C LYS A 378 19.33 -12.06 -37.11
N PRO A 379 18.92 -13.34 -37.12
CA PRO A 379 17.90 -13.83 -36.19
C PRO A 379 18.35 -13.67 -34.74
N ALA A 380 17.38 -13.44 -33.87
CA ALA A 380 17.60 -13.46 -32.42
C ALA A 380 17.97 -14.87 -31.97
N GLU A 381 18.90 -14.97 -31.02
CA GLU A 381 19.39 -16.24 -30.49
C GLU A 381 19.08 -16.30 -29.00
N ILE A 382 18.50 -17.42 -28.56
CA ILE A 382 18.14 -17.69 -27.16
C ILE A 382 18.72 -19.05 -26.75
N GLY A 383 19.14 -19.21 -25.51
CA GLY A 383 19.70 -20.48 -25.06
C GLY A 383 19.68 -20.65 -23.55
N GLY A 384 19.94 -21.88 -23.11
CA GLY A 384 20.05 -22.26 -21.71
C GLY A 384 18.75 -22.78 -21.08
N TRP A 385 18.87 -23.36 -19.89
CA TRP A 385 17.76 -24.03 -19.18
C TRP A 385 17.86 -23.94 -17.66
N VAL A 386 19.08 -23.94 -17.10
CA VAL A 386 19.33 -23.54 -15.70
C VAL A 386 19.19 -22.04 -15.57
N PHE A 387 19.84 -21.31 -16.48
CA PHE A 387 19.59 -19.91 -16.78
C PHE A 387 19.17 -19.82 -18.24
N ARG A 388 18.16 -19.03 -18.58
CA ARG A 388 17.69 -18.90 -19.96
C ARG A 388 17.41 -17.45 -20.32
N GLY A 389 18.01 -17.00 -21.42
CA GLY A 389 17.89 -15.64 -21.91
C GLY A 389 18.44 -15.47 -23.31
N MET A 390 18.35 -14.24 -23.82
CA MET A 390 18.81 -13.89 -25.17
C MET A 390 20.34 -13.89 -25.22
N LEU A 391 20.91 -14.70 -26.11
CA LEU A 391 22.34 -14.70 -26.42
C LEU A 391 22.71 -13.58 -27.41
N ARG A 392 21.76 -13.22 -28.27
CA ARG A 392 21.90 -12.17 -29.28
C ARG A 392 20.53 -11.59 -29.62
N LEU A 393 20.41 -10.28 -29.69
CA LEU A 393 19.18 -9.61 -30.14
C LEU A 393 19.50 -8.43 -31.07
N PRO A 394 19.80 -8.70 -32.35
CA PRO A 394 20.10 -7.66 -33.33
C PRO A 394 18.88 -6.79 -33.60
N VAL A 395 19.04 -5.47 -33.45
CA VAL A 395 17.96 -4.50 -33.62
C VAL A 395 18.37 -3.32 -34.51
N ARG A 396 17.38 -2.67 -35.12
CA ARG A 396 17.53 -1.39 -35.82
C ARG A 396 16.35 -0.48 -35.51
N TRP A 397 16.50 0.81 -35.76
CA TRP A 397 15.44 1.80 -35.53
C TRP A 397 15.47 2.88 -36.62
N ALA A 398 14.35 3.60 -36.79
CA ALA A 398 14.20 4.62 -37.81
C ALA A 398 14.77 5.98 -37.37
N SER A 399 14.56 6.36 -36.12
CA SER A 399 15.07 7.62 -35.57
C SER A 399 15.23 7.55 -34.05
N VAL A 400 15.97 8.51 -33.50
CA VAL A 400 16.20 8.64 -32.05
C VAL A 400 15.47 9.89 -31.57
N ALA A 401 14.58 9.75 -30.59
CA ALA A 401 13.92 10.89 -29.97
C ALA A 401 14.93 11.71 -29.15
N PRO A 402 14.81 13.06 -29.12
CA PRO A 402 15.66 13.89 -28.27
C PRO A 402 15.47 13.53 -26.81
N ARG A 403 16.51 13.78 -25.99
CA ARG A 403 16.44 13.59 -24.54
C ARG A 403 15.23 14.33 -24.00
N THR A 404 14.32 13.62 -23.34
CA THR A 404 13.44 14.25 -22.36
C THR A 404 14.36 14.84 -21.30
N ALA A 405 14.28 16.15 -21.08
CA ALA A 405 15.14 16.80 -20.08
C ALA A 405 14.88 16.12 -18.73
N ALA A 406 15.88 15.38 -18.23
CA ALA A 406 15.87 14.90 -16.86
C ALA A 406 15.68 16.13 -15.95
N ALA A 407 14.79 16.02 -14.96
CA ALA A 407 14.71 16.98 -13.87
C ALA A 407 16.14 17.25 -13.35
N PRO A 408 16.63 18.50 -13.35
CA PRO A 408 18.02 18.76 -13.02
C PRO A 408 18.31 18.31 -11.59
N GLY A 409 19.18 17.32 -11.44
CA GLY A 409 19.91 17.08 -10.20
C GLY A 409 20.69 18.34 -9.85
N ALA A 410 20.58 18.75 -8.59
CA ALA A 410 21.20 19.95 -8.06
C ALA A 410 22.69 20.07 -8.42
N PRO A 411 23.13 21.27 -8.82
CA PRO A 411 24.42 21.80 -8.43
C PRO A 411 24.24 22.83 -7.31
N ALA A 412 25.15 22.77 -6.34
CA ALA A 412 25.36 23.82 -5.36
C ALA A 412 25.76 25.13 -6.07
N GLY A 413 25.10 26.22 -5.75
CA GLY A 413 25.44 27.56 -6.23
C GLY A 413 24.36 28.59 -5.87
N ALA A 414 24.66 29.45 -4.91
CA ALA A 414 23.73 30.41 -4.31
C ALA A 414 23.14 31.42 -5.32
N GLY A 415 21.81 31.42 -5.39
CA GLY A 415 20.95 32.58 -5.63
C GLY A 415 19.72 32.39 -4.74
N GLN A 416 19.30 33.41 -3.99
CA GLN A 416 18.09 33.32 -3.15
C GLN A 416 16.88 32.99 -4.02
N ALA A 417 16.47 31.71 -4.04
CA ALA A 417 15.23 31.28 -4.64
C ALA A 417 14.07 31.84 -3.81
N VAL A 418 13.15 32.55 -4.46
CA VAL A 418 11.91 33.03 -3.84
C VAL A 418 11.09 31.81 -3.44
N ALA A 419 10.71 31.70 -2.15
CA ALA A 419 9.89 30.60 -1.68
C ALA A 419 8.47 30.70 -2.27
N PRO A 420 7.86 29.60 -2.73
CA PRO A 420 6.55 29.65 -3.35
C PRO A 420 5.44 29.94 -2.32
N ARG A 421 4.42 30.69 -2.75
CA ARG A 421 3.15 30.89 -2.06
C ARG A 421 2.11 29.99 -2.70
N ILE A 422 1.50 29.09 -1.91
CA ILE A 422 0.54 28.13 -2.43
C ILE A 422 -0.76 28.19 -1.62
N ALA A 423 -1.89 28.29 -2.32
CA ALA A 423 -3.22 28.19 -1.73
C ALA A 423 -3.82 26.81 -1.99
N VAL A 424 -4.51 26.26 -0.98
CA VAL A 424 -5.34 25.06 -1.10
C VAL A 424 -6.77 25.45 -0.75
N VAL A 425 -7.70 25.30 -1.68
CA VAL A 425 -9.11 25.68 -1.53
C VAL A 425 -9.93 24.45 -1.15
N GLY A 426 -10.36 24.41 0.11
CA GLY A 426 -11.05 23.30 0.76
C GLY A 426 -10.17 22.67 1.84
N SER A 427 -10.67 22.59 3.07
CA SER A 427 -9.94 22.04 4.23
C SER A 427 -10.32 20.60 4.59
N GLY A 428 -11.02 19.89 3.68
CA GLY A 428 -11.26 18.45 3.80
C GLY A 428 -9.96 17.63 3.77
N PRO A 429 -10.05 16.27 3.86
CA PRO A 429 -8.87 15.40 3.85
C PRO A 429 -7.91 15.65 2.69
N ALA A 430 -8.43 15.81 1.47
CA ALA A 430 -7.61 16.08 0.30
C ALA A 430 -6.83 17.40 0.43
N GLY A 431 -7.46 18.45 0.94
CA GLY A 431 -6.81 19.73 1.16
C GLY A 431 -5.75 19.68 2.25
N CYS A 432 -6.11 19.14 3.43
CA CYS A 432 -5.17 19.02 4.55
C CYS A 432 -3.97 18.12 4.22
N PHE A 433 -4.18 16.97 3.57
CA PHE A 433 -3.08 16.11 3.15
C PHE A 433 -2.23 16.74 2.04
N THR A 434 -2.83 17.50 1.12
CA THR A 434 -2.08 18.24 0.10
C THR A 434 -1.21 19.31 0.74
N ALA A 435 -1.74 20.08 1.69
CA ALA A 435 -0.98 21.07 2.45
C ALA A 435 0.17 20.43 3.25
N GLN A 436 -0.05 19.28 3.91
CA GLN A 436 1.02 18.52 4.58
C GLN A 436 2.10 18.04 3.59
N ALA A 437 1.69 17.52 2.43
CA ALA A 437 2.63 17.04 1.41
C ALA A 437 3.47 18.20 0.83
N LEU A 438 2.83 19.33 0.55
CA LEU A 438 3.48 20.55 0.08
C LEU A 438 4.42 21.14 1.14
N ARG A 439 4.02 21.20 2.42
CA ARG A 439 4.89 21.65 3.52
C ARG A 439 6.17 20.82 3.62
N ARG A 440 6.06 19.49 3.49
CA ARG A 440 7.22 18.59 3.48
C ARG A 440 8.11 18.81 2.27
N ARG A 441 7.53 19.09 1.09
CA ARG A 441 8.27 19.30 -0.15
C ARG A 441 8.93 20.68 -0.20
N PHE A 442 8.27 21.70 0.35
CA PHE A 442 8.71 23.09 0.37
C PHE A 442 8.69 23.64 1.81
N PRO A 443 9.73 23.35 2.62
CA PRO A 443 9.77 23.76 4.03
C PRO A 443 9.60 25.27 4.24
N SER A 444 10.06 26.09 3.28
CA SER A 444 9.99 27.55 3.32
C SER A 444 8.75 28.16 2.67
N ALA A 445 7.85 27.36 2.06
CA ALA A 445 6.68 27.88 1.38
C ALA A 445 5.70 28.59 2.33
N GLU A 446 5.02 29.62 1.84
CA GLU A 446 3.85 30.17 2.53
C GLU A 446 2.61 29.40 2.05
N LEU A 447 1.89 28.77 2.99
CA LEU A 447 0.78 27.88 2.68
C LEU A 447 -0.50 28.36 3.37
N ASP A 448 -1.54 28.60 2.57
CA ASP A 448 -2.87 28.95 3.05
C ASP A 448 -3.87 27.86 2.66
N VAL A 449 -4.63 27.36 3.62
CA VAL A 449 -5.78 26.47 3.39
C VAL A 449 -7.05 27.28 3.61
N LEU A 450 -7.78 27.54 2.54
CA LEU A 450 -9.02 28.30 2.54
C LEU A 450 -10.21 27.36 2.68
N ASP A 451 -11.25 27.76 3.40
CA ASP A 451 -12.51 27.00 3.45
C ASP A 451 -13.71 27.93 3.42
N ALA A 452 -14.79 27.47 2.78
CA ALA A 452 -16.04 28.20 2.70
C ALA A 452 -16.69 28.38 4.08
N LEU A 453 -16.48 27.43 5.00
CA LEU A 453 -17.04 27.49 6.34
C LEU A 453 -16.04 28.04 7.37
N PRO A 454 -16.53 28.63 8.49
CA PRO A 454 -15.69 28.96 9.65
C PRO A 454 -15.00 27.75 10.30
N VAL A 455 -15.46 26.54 9.97
CA VAL A 455 -15.05 25.27 10.58
C VAL A 455 -14.34 24.39 9.53
N PRO A 456 -13.19 23.77 9.85
CA PRO A 456 -12.41 22.98 8.92
C PRO A 456 -12.86 21.50 8.81
N TYR A 457 -12.06 20.72 8.07
CA TYR A 457 -12.08 19.25 7.94
C TYR A 457 -13.09 18.66 6.96
N GLY A 458 -13.94 19.50 6.35
CA GLY A 458 -14.90 19.08 5.32
C GLY A 458 -15.68 17.83 5.73
N LEU A 459 -15.71 16.83 4.84
CA LEU A 459 -16.46 15.59 5.08
C LEU A 459 -15.99 14.79 6.31
N VAL A 460 -14.82 15.02 6.90
CA VAL A 460 -14.50 14.35 8.19
C VAL A 460 -15.44 14.85 9.29
N ARG A 461 -15.77 16.14 9.28
CA ARG A 461 -16.69 16.76 10.22
C ARG A 461 -18.15 16.57 9.81
N SER A 462 -18.45 16.70 8.51
CA SER A 462 -19.82 16.81 8.00
C SER A 462 -20.33 15.64 7.15
N GLY A 463 -19.48 14.65 6.85
CA GLY A 463 -19.81 13.52 5.97
C GLY A 463 -19.60 12.15 6.60
N VAL A 464 -18.50 11.94 7.33
CA VAL A 464 -18.29 10.73 8.14
C VAL A 464 -19.44 10.63 9.13
N ALA A 465 -20.02 9.43 9.24
CA ALA A 465 -21.16 9.17 10.11
C ALA A 465 -20.88 9.65 11.55
N ALA A 466 -21.91 10.17 12.20
CA ALA A 466 -21.77 10.75 13.53
C ALA A 466 -21.36 9.72 14.59
N ASP A 467 -21.67 8.45 14.36
CA ASP A 467 -21.27 7.32 15.20
C ASP A 467 -19.91 6.70 14.80
N HIS A 468 -19.16 7.34 13.90
CA HIS A 468 -17.84 6.90 13.44
C HIS A 468 -16.71 7.78 14.00
N ALA A 469 -16.73 8.06 15.30
CA ALA A 469 -15.75 8.89 15.99
C ALA A 469 -14.30 8.43 15.74
N GLY A 470 -14.07 7.11 15.66
CA GLY A 470 -12.76 6.54 15.33
C GLY A 470 -12.20 7.00 13.98
N THR A 471 -13.06 7.21 12.97
CA THR A 471 -12.62 7.76 11.67
C THR A 471 -12.37 9.27 11.74
N LYS A 472 -13.13 10.00 12.56
CA LYS A 472 -12.99 11.45 12.77
C LYS A 472 -11.71 11.84 13.52
N SER A 473 -11.08 10.87 14.17
CA SER A 473 -9.84 11.02 14.94
C SER A 473 -8.67 11.61 14.12
N VAL A 474 -8.66 11.43 12.78
CA VAL A 474 -7.67 12.03 11.86
C VAL A 474 -7.60 13.57 11.94
N THR A 475 -8.66 14.22 12.44
CA THR A 475 -8.68 15.68 12.66
C THR A 475 -7.55 16.15 13.57
N ALA A 476 -7.16 15.36 14.58
CA ALA A 476 -6.03 15.70 15.45
C ALA A 476 -4.68 15.72 14.71
N GLN A 477 -4.54 15.01 13.58
CA GLN A 477 -3.40 15.15 12.69
C GLN A 477 -3.46 16.48 11.92
N PHE A 478 -4.64 16.89 11.48
CA PHE A 478 -4.85 18.16 10.79
C PHE A 478 -4.71 19.36 11.73
N ASP A 479 -5.03 19.23 13.02
CA ASP A 479 -4.76 20.27 14.01
C ASP A 479 -3.28 20.64 14.07
N ARG A 480 -2.39 19.65 13.98
CA ARG A 480 -0.92 19.87 14.01
C ARG A 480 -0.46 20.70 12.82
N LEU A 481 -1.04 20.45 11.64
CA LEU A 481 -0.74 21.21 10.42
C LEU A 481 -0.92 22.72 10.66
N PHE A 482 -2.05 23.11 11.27
CA PHE A 482 -2.39 24.52 11.48
C PHE A 482 -1.75 25.13 12.72
N LEU A 483 -1.50 24.33 13.76
CA LEU A 483 -0.93 24.81 15.02
C LEU A 483 0.59 24.88 15.03
N ARG A 484 1.27 23.98 14.30
CA ARG A 484 2.71 23.73 14.48
C ARG A 484 3.51 23.77 13.19
N GLU A 485 2.90 23.44 12.05
CA GLU A 485 3.62 23.33 10.77
C GLU A 485 3.59 24.62 9.93
N GLY A 486 3.18 25.74 10.53
CA GLY A 486 3.20 27.05 9.87
C GLY A 486 2.28 27.15 8.65
N VAL A 487 1.19 26.38 8.61
CA VAL A 487 0.15 26.47 7.58
C VAL A 487 -1.02 27.29 8.12
N ARG A 488 -1.49 28.28 7.36
CA ARG A 488 -2.57 29.16 7.82
C ARG A 488 -3.92 28.62 7.37
N PHE A 489 -4.83 28.39 8.32
CA PHE A 489 -6.24 28.17 8.02
C PHE A 489 -6.94 29.51 7.82
N ARG A 490 -7.76 29.62 6.77
CA ARG A 490 -8.56 30.80 6.44
C ARG A 490 -9.99 30.37 6.10
N GLY A 491 -10.80 30.17 7.14
CA GLY A 491 -12.20 29.81 7.02
C GLY A 491 -13.12 30.99 6.75
N ASN A 492 -14.37 30.70 6.44
CA ASN A 492 -15.40 31.67 6.06
C ASN A 492 -15.05 32.46 4.78
N LEU A 493 -14.44 31.78 3.80
CA LEU A 493 -14.06 32.32 2.50
C LEU A 493 -14.53 31.39 1.38
N ARG A 494 -15.74 31.61 0.89
CA ARG A 494 -16.33 30.82 -0.19
C ARG A 494 -15.80 31.28 -1.55
N LEU A 495 -15.19 30.35 -2.28
CA LEU A 495 -14.78 30.57 -3.67
C LEU A 495 -16.00 30.93 -4.53
N GLY A 496 -15.89 31.97 -5.35
CA GLY A 496 -16.94 32.48 -6.22
C GLY A 496 -17.88 33.50 -5.55
N THR A 497 -17.94 33.54 -4.22
CA THR A 497 -18.75 34.51 -3.46
C THR A 497 -17.90 35.54 -2.74
N ASP A 498 -17.03 35.10 -1.83
CA ASP A 498 -16.20 35.98 -1.00
C ASP A 498 -14.83 36.26 -1.65
N VAL A 499 -14.34 35.28 -2.43
CA VAL A 499 -13.08 35.40 -3.18
C VAL A 499 -13.25 34.76 -4.56
N SER A 500 -12.84 35.45 -5.63
CA SER A 500 -12.87 34.87 -6.98
C SER A 500 -11.66 33.99 -7.24
N LEU A 501 -11.79 33.04 -8.18
CA LEU A 501 -10.65 32.22 -8.60
C LEU A 501 -9.52 33.07 -9.18
N ASP A 502 -9.85 34.12 -9.94
CA ASP A 502 -8.88 35.06 -10.48
C ASP A 502 -8.11 35.81 -9.39
N ALA A 503 -8.79 36.20 -8.29
CA ALA A 503 -8.13 36.83 -7.16
C ALA A 503 -7.13 35.89 -6.48
N LEU A 504 -7.47 34.60 -6.35
CA LEU A 504 -6.53 33.60 -5.82
C LEU A 504 -5.34 33.38 -6.76
N ARG A 505 -5.57 33.26 -8.07
CA ARG A 505 -4.50 33.11 -9.06
C ARG A 505 -3.59 34.33 -9.15
N GLY A 506 -4.11 35.53 -8.88
CA GLY A 506 -3.30 36.74 -8.78
C GLY A 506 -2.52 36.87 -7.46
N ALA A 507 -2.92 36.13 -6.42
CA ALA A 507 -2.37 36.22 -5.07
C ALA A 507 -1.39 35.09 -4.72
N TYR A 508 -1.43 33.95 -5.41
CA TYR A 508 -0.60 32.78 -5.14
C TYR A 508 0.12 32.30 -6.40
N ASP A 509 1.30 31.71 -6.23
CA ASP A 509 2.06 31.12 -7.35
C ASP A 509 1.36 29.84 -7.84
N ALA A 510 0.78 29.06 -6.91
CA ALA A 510 -0.05 27.92 -7.22
C ALA A 510 -1.33 27.89 -6.38
N VAL A 511 -2.43 27.46 -6.99
CA VAL A 511 -3.74 27.26 -6.36
C VAL A 511 -4.18 25.81 -6.57
N VAL A 512 -4.52 25.12 -5.49
CA VAL A 512 -5.05 23.76 -5.53
C VAL A 512 -6.53 23.78 -5.17
N LEU A 513 -7.39 23.34 -6.08
CA LEU A 513 -8.82 23.17 -5.85
C LEU A 513 -9.08 21.80 -5.22
N ALA A 514 -9.40 21.80 -3.93
CA ALA A 514 -9.69 20.62 -3.10
C ALA A 514 -11.11 20.67 -2.51
N THR A 515 -12.07 21.25 -3.25
CA THR A 515 -13.44 21.54 -2.80
C THR A 515 -14.31 20.29 -2.59
N GLY A 516 -13.89 19.13 -3.10
CA GLY A 516 -14.67 17.91 -3.03
C GLY A 516 -15.93 17.95 -3.90
N MET A 517 -16.99 17.30 -3.44
CA MET A 517 -18.30 17.26 -4.12
C MET A 517 -19.40 17.29 -3.07
N HIS A 518 -20.36 18.21 -3.21
CA HIS A 518 -21.41 18.43 -2.21
C HIS A 518 -22.77 17.85 -2.62
N ALA A 519 -23.11 17.88 -3.90
CA ALA A 519 -24.43 17.48 -4.39
C ALA A 519 -24.64 15.95 -4.43
N ASP A 520 -25.85 15.53 -4.05
CA ASP A 520 -26.32 14.16 -4.18
C ASP A 520 -26.71 13.85 -5.62
N ARG A 521 -26.36 12.66 -6.10
CA ARG A 521 -26.82 12.18 -7.42
C ARG A 521 -28.28 11.72 -7.35
N GLY A 522 -29.12 12.28 -8.22
CA GLY A 522 -30.51 11.85 -8.38
C GLY A 522 -30.69 10.50 -9.10
N LEU A 523 -31.90 9.92 -9.03
CA LEU A 523 -32.21 8.61 -9.62
C LEU A 523 -32.52 8.64 -11.13
N GLY A 524 -32.78 9.81 -11.72
CA GLY A 524 -33.07 9.92 -13.16
C GLY A 524 -34.35 9.19 -13.62
N ILE A 525 -35.34 9.03 -12.74
CA ILE A 525 -36.59 8.29 -12.96
C ILE A 525 -37.82 9.17 -12.74
N PRO A 526 -39.01 8.81 -13.30
CA PRO A 526 -40.26 9.50 -12.99
C PRO A 526 -40.55 9.54 -11.48
N GLY A 527 -41.03 10.68 -10.99
CA GLY A 527 -41.34 10.90 -9.57
C GLY A 527 -40.15 11.18 -8.66
N ALA A 528 -38.91 11.23 -9.19
CA ALA A 528 -37.71 11.52 -8.39
C ALA A 528 -37.68 12.94 -7.77
N ALA A 529 -38.60 13.82 -8.16
CA ALA A 529 -38.75 15.18 -7.62
C ALA A 529 -39.95 15.34 -6.67
N LEU A 530 -40.65 14.25 -6.32
CA LEU A 530 -41.75 14.29 -5.34
C LEU A 530 -41.25 14.68 -3.95
N ASP A 531 -42.09 15.35 -3.17
CA ASP A 531 -41.80 15.61 -1.75
C ASP A 531 -41.66 14.28 -0.99
N GLY A 532 -40.64 14.16 -0.15
CA GLY A 532 -40.22 12.91 0.49
C GLY A 532 -39.10 12.14 -0.24
N VAL A 533 -38.61 12.62 -1.40
CA VAL A 533 -37.35 12.13 -1.99
C VAL A 533 -36.19 12.96 -1.47
N HIS A 534 -35.17 12.31 -0.90
CA HIS A 534 -34.04 12.95 -0.26
C HIS A 534 -32.69 12.35 -0.69
N GLY A 535 -31.67 13.19 -0.81
CA GLY A 535 -30.29 12.75 -1.02
C GLY A 535 -29.67 12.16 0.25
N ALA A 536 -28.88 11.11 0.12
CA ALA A 536 -28.19 10.50 1.26
C ALA A 536 -27.16 11.45 1.92
N GLY A 537 -26.44 12.23 1.10
CA GLY A 537 -25.54 13.28 1.52
C GLY A 537 -26.25 14.35 2.34
N ARG A 538 -27.41 14.82 1.89
CA ARG A 538 -28.25 15.74 2.65
C ARG A 538 -28.64 15.19 4.03
N ILE A 539 -29.16 13.97 4.10
CA ILE A 539 -29.51 13.34 5.39
C ILE A 539 -28.27 13.22 6.30
N THR A 540 -27.14 12.84 5.73
CA THR A 540 -25.87 12.72 6.46
C THR A 540 -25.41 14.08 7.01
N ARG A 541 -25.57 15.16 6.24
CA ARG A 541 -25.23 16.53 6.65
C ARG A 541 -26.17 17.07 7.72
N LEU A 542 -27.47 16.76 7.64
CA LEU A 542 -28.45 17.06 8.70
C LEU A 542 -28.07 16.38 10.01
N LEU A 543 -27.78 15.07 9.98
CA LEU A 543 -27.33 14.31 11.14
C LEU A 543 -25.98 14.80 11.69
N ASN A 544 -25.18 15.48 10.86
CA ASN A 544 -23.90 16.09 11.25
C ASN A 544 -24.00 17.61 11.50
N ALA A 545 -25.20 18.19 11.59
CA ALA A 545 -25.42 19.63 11.84
C ALA A 545 -24.68 20.57 10.88
N HIS A 546 -24.66 20.25 9.58
CA HIS A 546 -24.07 21.12 8.57
C HIS A 546 -24.86 22.44 8.44
N PRO A 547 -24.20 23.61 8.42
CA PRO A 547 -24.91 24.90 8.51
C PRO A 547 -25.70 25.28 7.26
N ASP A 548 -25.34 24.72 6.10
CA ASP A 548 -26.11 24.95 4.86
C ASP A 548 -27.42 24.13 4.81
N GLU A 549 -27.67 23.24 5.78
CA GLU A 549 -28.91 22.47 5.86
C GLU A 549 -29.91 23.11 6.82
N GLY A 550 -31.18 23.18 6.40
CA GLY A 550 -32.29 23.62 7.26
C GLY A 550 -32.77 22.53 8.21
N ASP A 551 -34.03 22.63 8.66
CA ASP A 551 -34.58 21.66 9.60
C ASP A 551 -34.71 20.25 8.98
N ALA A 552 -34.39 19.22 9.77
CA ALA A 552 -34.51 17.84 9.33
C ALA A 552 -35.98 17.44 9.10
N PRO A 553 -36.31 16.76 7.99
CA PRO A 553 -37.68 16.30 7.74
C PRO A 553 -38.03 15.08 8.61
N SER A 554 -39.32 14.71 8.62
CA SER A 554 -39.75 13.37 9.06
C SER A 554 -39.70 12.41 7.87
N LEU A 555 -39.12 11.23 8.04
CA LEU A 555 -39.06 10.21 7.00
C LEU A 555 -40.29 9.27 6.99
N GLY A 556 -41.21 9.43 7.94
CA GLY A 556 -42.39 8.57 8.09
C GLY A 556 -42.07 7.18 8.64
N GLU A 557 -42.94 6.21 8.35
CA GLU A 557 -42.87 4.86 8.90
C GLU A 557 -42.01 3.91 8.04
N ARG A 558 -42.11 4.06 6.72
CA ARG A 558 -41.47 3.19 5.72
C ARG A 558 -40.51 3.99 4.86
N VAL A 559 -39.23 3.69 4.98
CA VAL A 559 -38.15 4.39 4.26
C VAL A 559 -37.52 3.46 3.23
N VAL A 560 -37.34 3.93 2.01
CA VAL A 560 -36.62 3.19 0.96
C VAL A 560 -35.25 3.84 0.73
N VAL A 561 -34.17 3.14 1.05
CA VAL A 561 -32.79 3.56 0.79
C VAL A 561 -32.29 2.89 -0.49
N VAL A 562 -32.01 3.67 -1.53
CA VAL A 562 -31.56 3.16 -2.84
C VAL A 562 -30.03 3.22 -2.92
N GLY A 563 -29.37 2.07 -2.83
CA GLY A 563 -27.92 1.91 -2.92
C GLY A 563 -27.35 0.88 -1.93
N HIS A 564 -26.32 0.15 -2.35
CA HIS A 564 -25.56 -0.81 -1.53
C HIS A 564 -24.10 -0.37 -1.34
N GLY A 565 -23.89 0.89 -0.96
CA GLY A 565 -22.57 1.44 -0.60
C GLY A 565 -22.51 1.84 0.86
N ASN A 566 -21.32 2.20 1.36
CA ASN A 566 -21.10 2.51 2.77
C ASN A 566 -22.01 3.63 3.32
N VAL A 567 -22.23 4.71 2.54
CA VAL A 567 -23.14 5.80 2.94
C VAL A 567 -24.57 5.28 3.18
N ALA A 568 -25.04 4.30 2.40
CA ALA A 568 -26.34 3.69 2.64
C ALA A 568 -26.34 2.91 3.97
N MET A 569 -25.26 2.18 4.27
CA MET A 569 -25.14 1.44 5.53
C MET A 569 -25.11 2.38 6.73
N ASP A 570 -24.40 3.50 6.63
CA ASP A 570 -24.35 4.54 7.67
C ASP A 570 -25.73 5.09 7.99
N LEU A 571 -26.51 5.42 6.95
CA LEU A 571 -27.87 5.93 7.14
C LEU A 571 -28.79 4.86 7.72
N VAL A 572 -28.74 3.62 7.23
CA VAL A 572 -29.55 2.53 7.79
C VAL A 572 -29.22 2.34 9.27
N ARG A 573 -27.94 2.36 9.64
CA ARG A 573 -27.47 2.20 11.02
C ARG A 573 -27.97 3.34 11.90
N LEU A 574 -27.78 4.60 11.51
CA LEU A 574 -28.21 5.76 12.30
C LEU A 574 -29.73 5.85 12.41
N LEU A 575 -30.48 5.54 11.34
CA LEU A 575 -31.95 5.57 11.36
C LEU A 575 -32.57 4.41 12.16
N ALA A 576 -31.88 3.27 12.30
CA ALA A 576 -32.37 2.13 13.07
C ALA A 576 -32.04 2.21 14.58
N ARG A 577 -31.03 2.99 14.96
CA ARG A 577 -30.65 3.26 16.36
C ARG A 577 -31.70 4.11 17.07
N ASP A 578 -31.93 3.81 18.34
CA ASP A 578 -32.64 4.67 19.28
C ASP A 578 -31.68 5.68 19.91
N ALA A 579 -32.21 6.57 20.76
CA ALA A 579 -31.42 7.60 21.44
C ALA A 579 -30.30 7.01 22.31
N ASP A 580 -30.56 5.88 22.99
CA ASP A 580 -29.57 5.20 23.85
C ASP A 580 -28.39 4.66 23.04
N GLY A 581 -28.65 4.19 21.81
CA GLY A 581 -27.62 3.72 20.88
C GLY A 581 -26.73 4.79 20.26
N LEU A 582 -26.84 6.07 20.66
CA LEU A 582 -26.08 7.21 20.14
C LEU A 582 -25.11 7.81 21.18
N GLU A 583 -24.91 7.17 22.32
CA GLU A 583 -23.87 7.57 23.27
C GLU A 583 -22.48 7.61 22.60
N GLY A 584 -21.65 8.59 22.97
CA GLY A 584 -20.32 8.82 22.41
C GLY A 584 -20.30 9.46 21.02
N THR A 585 -21.45 9.78 20.43
CA THR A 585 -21.53 10.36 19.07
C THR A 585 -21.65 11.88 19.07
N ASP A 586 -21.35 12.50 17.93
CA ASP A 586 -21.54 13.94 17.67
C ASP A 586 -22.77 14.24 16.80
N VAL A 587 -23.76 13.34 16.83
CA VAL A 587 -24.98 13.43 16.03
C VAL A 587 -25.82 14.61 16.49
N ASP A 588 -26.48 15.26 15.54
CA ASP A 588 -27.52 16.23 15.83
C ASP A 588 -28.77 15.51 16.37
N ASP A 589 -28.96 15.56 17.68
CA ASP A 589 -30.07 14.86 18.36
C ASP A 589 -31.45 15.29 17.86
N GLU A 590 -31.63 16.58 17.54
CA GLU A 590 -32.89 17.09 17.01
C GLU A 590 -33.13 16.56 15.60
N ALA A 591 -32.09 16.55 14.76
CA ALA A 591 -32.20 16.00 13.42
C ALA A 591 -32.47 14.49 13.45
N HIS A 592 -31.75 13.74 14.29
CA HIS A 592 -31.97 12.30 14.47
C HIS A 592 -33.39 12.01 14.96
N ALA A 593 -33.85 12.72 16.00
CA ALA A 593 -35.20 12.53 16.52
C ALA A 593 -36.26 12.76 15.44
N ARG A 594 -36.11 13.78 14.58
CA ARG A 594 -37.06 14.03 13.49
C ARG A 594 -37.00 12.96 12.40
N LEU A 595 -35.80 12.55 12.01
CA LEU A 595 -35.58 11.58 10.93
C LEU A 595 -36.00 10.15 11.33
N ALA A 596 -35.71 9.74 12.56
CA ALA A 596 -35.84 8.36 13.02
C ALA A 596 -37.11 8.06 13.83
N ALA A 597 -37.78 9.06 14.43
CA ALA A 597 -38.89 8.82 15.39
C ALA A 597 -40.03 7.93 14.86
N GLY A 598 -40.35 8.04 13.56
CA GLY A 598 -41.43 7.29 12.92
C GLY A 598 -41.01 5.97 12.33
N VAL A 599 -39.71 5.74 12.11
CA VAL A 599 -39.22 4.66 11.24
C VAL A 599 -39.48 3.30 11.87
N ARG A 600 -40.18 2.44 11.13
CA ARG A 600 -40.45 1.03 11.48
C ARG A 600 -39.93 0.07 10.44
N THR A 601 -39.89 0.47 9.18
CA THR A 601 -39.40 -0.37 8.08
C THR A 601 -38.41 0.40 7.23
N ILE A 602 -37.26 -0.21 6.96
CA ILE A 602 -36.24 0.31 6.05
C ILE A 602 -36.03 -0.71 4.93
N HIS A 603 -36.36 -0.33 3.70
CA HIS A 603 -36.04 -1.12 2.51
C HIS A 603 -34.70 -0.63 1.92
N VAL A 604 -33.66 -1.44 2.02
CA VAL A 604 -32.36 -1.19 1.39
C VAL A 604 -32.34 -1.89 0.04
N VAL A 605 -32.25 -1.13 -1.04
CA VAL A 605 -32.46 -1.66 -2.40
C VAL A 605 -31.25 -1.40 -3.28
N GLY A 606 -30.74 -2.44 -3.93
CA GLY A 606 -29.61 -2.31 -4.85
C GLY A 606 -29.68 -3.25 -6.05
N ARG A 607 -29.17 -2.77 -7.19
CA ARG A 607 -29.13 -3.51 -8.45
C ARG A 607 -28.11 -4.65 -8.50
N SER A 608 -27.11 -4.61 -7.62
CA SER A 608 -26.03 -5.61 -7.56
C SER A 608 -26.47 -6.84 -6.76
N GLY A 609 -25.87 -7.99 -7.06
CA GLY A 609 -25.92 -9.16 -6.18
C GLY A 609 -24.95 -9.03 -4.98
N PRO A 610 -25.01 -9.93 -3.98
CA PRO A 610 -24.22 -9.83 -2.74
C PRO A 610 -22.72 -9.66 -2.94
N THR A 611 -22.10 -10.44 -3.84
CA THR A 611 -20.64 -10.44 -4.05
C THR A 611 -20.12 -9.19 -4.80
N THR A 612 -20.99 -8.52 -5.55
CA THR A 612 -20.66 -7.34 -6.38
C THR A 612 -21.18 -6.03 -5.80
N ALA A 613 -21.84 -6.09 -4.64
CA ALA A 613 -22.22 -4.91 -3.88
C ALA A 613 -20.99 -4.14 -3.40
N LYS A 614 -21.17 -2.84 -3.12
CA LYS A 614 -20.06 -1.91 -2.81
C LYS A 614 -19.89 -1.63 -1.32
N PHE A 615 -20.73 -2.21 -0.46
CA PHE A 615 -20.58 -2.08 0.97
C PHE A 615 -19.33 -2.82 1.45
N ASP A 616 -18.78 -2.32 2.55
CA ASP A 616 -17.82 -3.05 3.36
C ASP A 616 -18.54 -4.17 4.14
N PRO A 617 -18.07 -5.43 4.08
CA PRO A 617 -18.59 -6.53 4.89
C PRO A 617 -18.68 -6.23 6.40
N VAL A 618 -17.81 -5.39 6.94
CA VAL A 618 -17.80 -5.02 8.37
C VAL A 618 -19.07 -4.27 8.74
N MET A 619 -19.42 -3.22 7.98
CA MET A 619 -20.59 -2.38 8.27
C MET A 619 -21.89 -3.17 8.22
N VAL A 620 -21.97 -4.18 7.34
CA VAL A 620 -23.13 -5.07 7.26
C VAL A 620 -23.20 -6.00 8.47
N ARG A 621 -22.05 -6.49 8.98
CA ARG A 621 -22.00 -7.29 10.21
C ARG A 621 -22.34 -6.47 11.45
N GLU A 622 -21.89 -5.22 11.53
CA GLU A 622 -22.30 -4.28 12.59
C GLU A 622 -23.83 -4.09 12.60
N LEU A 623 -24.41 -3.88 11.42
CA LEU A 623 -25.86 -3.78 11.26
C LEU A 623 -26.59 -5.04 11.76
N ALA A 624 -26.07 -6.24 11.40
CA ALA A 624 -26.64 -7.52 11.85
C ALA A 624 -26.63 -7.68 13.38
N GLY A 625 -25.72 -7.00 14.07
CA GLY A 625 -25.60 -7.03 15.54
C GLY A 625 -26.42 -5.96 16.27
N LEU A 626 -27.15 -5.09 15.56
CA LEU A 626 -27.86 -3.98 16.20
C LEU A 626 -29.03 -4.47 17.08
N PRO A 627 -29.11 -4.01 18.33
CA PRO A 627 -30.21 -4.38 19.22
C PRO A 627 -31.52 -3.79 18.74
N GLY A 628 -32.60 -4.59 18.83
CA GLY A 628 -33.94 -4.15 18.45
C GLY A 628 -34.16 -4.00 16.94
N VAL A 629 -33.26 -4.53 16.10
CA VAL A 629 -33.38 -4.52 14.63
C VAL A 629 -33.55 -5.94 14.12
N ALA A 630 -34.55 -6.17 13.26
CA ALA A 630 -34.71 -7.43 12.53
C ALA A 630 -34.30 -7.24 11.06
N HIS A 631 -33.74 -8.28 10.45
CA HIS A 631 -33.29 -8.25 9.06
C HIS A 631 -34.00 -9.30 8.22
N ARG A 632 -34.36 -8.94 6.98
CA ARG A 632 -34.84 -9.88 5.96
C ARG A 632 -34.10 -9.67 4.64
N VAL A 633 -33.64 -10.76 4.04
CA VAL A 633 -32.88 -10.72 2.78
C VAL A 633 -33.71 -11.27 1.63
N HIS A 634 -33.75 -10.54 0.52
CA HIS A 634 -34.53 -10.83 -0.69
C HIS A 634 -33.62 -10.80 -1.93
N GLY A 635 -33.79 -11.77 -2.84
CA GLY A 635 -33.10 -11.79 -4.14
C GLY A 635 -31.59 -12.07 -4.10
N ALA A 636 -31.05 -12.57 -2.98
CA ALA A 636 -29.61 -12.77 -2.79
C ALA A 636 -29.07 -14.13 -3.28
N ALA A 637 -29.92 -15.16 -3.41
CA ALA A 637 -29.55 -16.53 -3.80
C ALA A 637 -28.31 -17.08 -3.06
N LEU A 638 -28.26 -16.88 -1.73
CA LEU A 638 -27.10 -17.20 -0.89
C LEU A 638 -26.76 -18.69 -0.86
N GLU A 639 -27.74 -19.55 -1.13
CA GLU A 639 -27.63 -21.01 -1.17
C GLU A 639 -26.76 -21.48 -2.33
N ALA A 640 -26.68 -20.70 -3.42
CA ALA A 640 -25.84 -21.00 -4.58
C ALA A 640 -24.38 -20.55 -4.39
N LEU A 641 -24.09 -19.78 -3.34
CA LEU A 641 -22.75 -19.30 -3.02
C LEU A 641 -22.11 -20.21 -1.97
N ALA A 642 -20.81 -20.52 -2.10
CA ALA A 642 -20.09 -21.27 -1.07
C ALA A 642 -19.78 -20.38 0.15
N GLU A 643 -19.90 -20.93 1.35
CA GLU A 643 -19.56 -20.25 2.60
C GLU A 643 -18.03 -20.11 2.77
N GLY A 644 -17.58 -18.98 3.32
CA GLY A 644 -16.16 -18.72 3.58
C GLY A 644 -15.31 -18.40 2.35
N LYS A 645 -15.92 -18.31 1.15
CA LYS A 645 -15.24 -17.93 -0.09
C LYS A 645 -15.32 -16.45 -0.42
N ASP A 646 -16.32 -15.72 0.10
CA ASP A 646 -16.53 -14.30 -0.19
C ASP A 646 -17.10 -13.59 1.05
N ALA A 647 -16.34 -12.62 1.57
CA ALA A 647 -16.66 -11.92 2.80
C ALA A 647 -17.97 -11.10 2.72
N ARG A 648 -18.36 -10.57 1.54
CA ARG A 648 -19.63 -9.84 1.40
C ARG A 648 -20.81 -10.80 1.43
N ALA A 649 -20.70 -11.94 0.75
CA ALA A 649 -21.73 -12.97 0.82
C ALA A 649 -21.91 -13.48 2.26
N ASP A 650 -20.82 -13.70 2.98
CA ASP A 650 -20.85 -14.12 4.39
C ASP A 650 -21.48 -13.05 5.31
N ALA A 651 -21.19 -11.76 5.08
CA ALA A 651 -21.84 -10.68 5.82
C ALA A 651 -23.36 -10.64 5.58
N VAL A 652 -23.83 -10.89 4.36
CA VAL A 652 -25.26 -10.99 4.07
C VAL A 652 -25.89 -12.24 4.71
N ARG A 653 -25.16 -13.35 4.82
CA ARG A 653 -25.62 -14.51 5.60
C ARG A 653 -25.81 -14.18 7.08
N ALA A 654 -24.90 -13.38 7.65
CA ALA A 654 -25.01 -12.94 9.04
C ALA A 654 -26.31 -12.13 9.29
N LEU A 655 -26.73 -11.30 8.34
CA LEU A 655 -28.04 -10.62 8.41
C LEU A 655 -29.20 -11.63 8.47
N SER A 656 -29.19 -12.65 7.62
CA SER A 656 -30.25 -13.67 7.60
C SER A 656 -30.27 -14.53 8.87
N ALA A 657 -29.12 -14.71 9.53
CA ALA A 657 -29.00 -15.46 10.76
C ALA A 657 -29.38 -14.64 12.00
N ALA A 658 -29.34 -13.31 11.92
CA ALA A 658 -29.70 -12.43 13.02
C ALA A 658 -31.23 -12.45 13.25
N SER A 659 -31.65 -12.90 14.43
CA SER A 659 -33.05 -12.88 14.86
C SER A 659 -33.23 -11.95 16.05
N ALA A 660 -34.23 -11.07 15.99
CA ALA A 660 -34.68 -10.27 17.13
C ALA A 660 -36.12 -10.67 17.52
N GLU A 661 -36.34 -11.13 18.76
CA GLU A 661 -37.67 -11.54 19.25
C GLU A 661 -38.67 -10.37 19.36
N ALA A 662 -38.18 -9.14 19.54
CA ALA A 662 -38.99 -7.92 19.62
C ALA A 662 -38.31 -6.75 18.88
N ALA A 663 -38.39 -6.74 17.55
CA ALA A 663 -37.77 -5.72 16.72
C ALA A 663 -38.58 -4.41 16.70
N ARG A 664 -37.90 -3.28 16.96
CA ARG A 664 -38.43 -1.93 16.80
C ARG A 664 -38.41 -1.48 15.34
N VAL A 665 -37.37 -1.89 14.61
CA VAL A 665 -37.15 -1.56 13.19
C VAL A 665 -36.88 -2.84 12.42
N GLU A 666 -37.51 -2.98 11.27
CA GLU A 666 -37.29 -4.07 10.33
C GLU A 666 -36.56 -3.57 9.08
N VAL A 667 -35.42 -4.18 8.76
CA VAL A 667 -34.59 -3.83 7.60
C VAL A 667 -34.70 -4.92 6.54
N HIS A 668 -35.27 -4.57 5.39
CA HIS A 668 -35.39 -5.45 4.24
C HIS A 668 -34.31 -5.15 3.21
N TRP A 669 -33.47 -6.15 2.91
CA TRP A 669 -32.37 -6.06 1.97
C TRP A 669 -32.76 -6.66 0.62
N TRP A 670 -32.81 -5.85 -0.43
CA TRP A 670 -33.25 -6.25 -1.76
C TRP A 670 -32.10 -6.20 -2.76
N PHE A 671 -31.71 -7.36 -3.28
CA PHE A 671 -30.66 -7.50 -4.28
C PHE A 671 -31.25 -7.69 -5.67
N GLY A 672 -30.55 -7.21 -6.70
CA GLY A 672 -30.96 -7.35 -8.10
C GLY A 672 -32.11 -6.45 -8.55
N LEU A 673 -32.43 -5.39 -7.78
CA LEU A 673 -33.52 -4.46 -8.10
C LEU A 673 -33.00 -3.11 -8.61
N ALA A 674 -33.55 -2.65 -9.73
CA ALA A 674 -33.25 -1.33 -10.30
C ALA A 674 -34.44 -0.38 -10.12
N PRO A 675 -34.24 0.87 -9.67
CA PRO A 675 -35.33 1.81 -9.46
C PRO A 675 -35.98 2.18 -10.80
N ALA A 676 -37.31 2.13 -10.88
CA ALA A 676 -38.07 2.37 -12.10
C ALA A 676 -38.88 3.68 -12.05
N ARG A 677 -39.58 3.94 -10.93
CA ARG A 677 -40.33 5.18 -10.69
C ARG A 677 -40.69 5.33 -9.21
N VAL A 678 -41.02 6.55 -8.80
CA VAL A 678 -41.61 6.88 -7.50
C VAL A 678 -43.02 7.40 -7.75
N GLU A 679 -44.00 6.94 -6.97
CA GLU A 679 -45.42 7.25 -7.14
C GLU A 679 -46.00 7.91 -5.88
N GLY A 680 -46.97 8.80 -6.09
CA GLY A 680 -47.80 9.40 -5.03
C GLY A 680 -48.43 10.73 -5.48
N ASP A 681 -49.41 11.22 -4.70
CA ASP A 681 -50.10 12.49 -4.96
C ASP A 681 -49.44 13.64 -4.18
N GLY A 682 -48.59 14.41 -4.87
CA GLY A 682 -47.83 15.53 -4.28
C GLY A 682 -46.66 15.13 -3.37
N ARG A 683 -46.64 13.91 -2.84
CA ARG A 683 -45.57 13.34 -2.00
C ARG A 683 -45.37 11.85 -2.27
N VAL A 684 -44.26 11.27 -1.81
CA VAL A 684 -43.98 9.83 -1.92
C VAL A 684 -45.04 9.00 -1.19
N GLU A 685 -45.60 8.01 -1.87
CA GLU A 685 -46.43 6.94 -1.28
C GLU A 685 -45.88 5.53 -1.57
N ARG A 686 -45.07 5.39 -2.63
CA ARG A 686 -44.57 4.10 -3.13
C ARG A 686 -43.35 4.27 -4.02
N ALA A 687 -42.43 3.32 -3.95
CA ALA A 687 -41.31 3.19 -4.89
C ALA A 687 -41.44 1.88 -5.68
N VAL A 688 -41.27 1.95 -7.00
CA VAL A 688 -41.37 0.81 -7.91
C VAL A 688 -40.01 0.49 -8.49
N PHE A 689 -39.66 -0.79 -8.47
CA PHE A 689 -38.38 -1.33 -8.91
C PHE A 689 -38.59 -2.39 -9.98
N ALA A 690 -37.72 -2.41 -10.99
CA ALA A 690 -37.65 -3.47 -11.99
C ALA A 690 -36.71 -4.59 -11.50
N SER A 691 -37.11 -5.83 -11.77
CA SER A 691 -36.33 -7.04 -11.54
C SER A 691 -36.39 -7.94 -12.79
N ALA A 692 -35.64 -9.04 -12.79
CA ALA A 692 -35.73 -10.06 -13.83
C ALA A 692 -37.13 -10.72 -13.90
N ASP A 693 -37.83 -10.79 -12.76
CA ASP A 693 -39.11 -11.51 -12.60
C ASP A 693 -40.34 -10.57 -12.67
N GLY A 694 -40.13 -9.29 -13.00
CA GLY A 694 -41.18 -8.27 -13.10
C GLY A 694 -40.94 -7.06 -12.19
N GLU A 695 -42.00 -6.28 -11.93
CA GLU A 695 -41.92 -5.11 -11.06
C GLU A 695 -42.19 -5.46 -9.60
N VAL A 696 -41.39 -4.90 -8.70
CA VAL A 696 -41.56 -4.95 -7.24
C VAL A 696 -42.00 -3.57 -6.77
N SER A 697 -43.14 -3.52 -6.08
CA SER A 697 -43.71 -2.29 -5.54
C SER A 697 -43.58 -2.27 -4.02
N LEU A 698 -42.91 -1.25 -3.48
CA LEU A 698 -42.71 -1.07 -2.05
C LEU A 698 -43.43 0.20 -1.59
N LEU A 699 -44.25 0.09 -0.54
CA LEU A 699 -44.85 1.27 0.10
C LEU A 699 -43.75 2.07 0.79
N ALA A 700 -43.78 3.38 0.63
CA ALA A 700 -42.74 4.26 1.16
C ALA A 700 -43.35 5.61 1.53
N ASP A 701 -42.94 6.16 2.67
CA ASP A 701 -43.27 7.52 3.06
C ASP A 701 -42.10 8.47 2.70
N ALA A 702 -40.91 7.92 2.49
CA ALA A 702 -39.72 8.62 1.98
C ALA A 702 -38.80 7.69 1.15
N VAL A 703 -38.08 8.28 0.20
CA VAL A 703 -37.02 7.62 -0.59
C VAL A 703 -35.71 8.36 -0.38
N VAL A 704 -34.66 7.64 0.02
CA VAL A 704 -33.30 8.18 0.21
C VAL A 704 -32.37 7.65 -0.88
N THR A 705 -31.74 8.56 -1.63
CA THR A 705 -30.89 8.21 -2.78
C THR A 705 -29.42 8.14 -2.37
N ALA A 706 -28.89 6.93 -2.19
CA ALA A 706 -27.50 6.65 -1.83
C ALA A 706 -26.70 6.08 -3.03
N VAL A 707 -26.83 6.74 -4.19
CA VAL A 707 -26.26 6.29 -5.48
C VAL A 707 -24.99 7.04 -5.91
N GLY A 708 -24.43 7.81 -4.98
CA GLY A 708 -23.21 8.59 -5.13
C GLY A 708 -23.46 10.10 -5.19
N PHE A 709 -22.39 10.84 -5.43
CA PHE A 709 -22.37 12.30 -5.47
C PHE A 709 -22.11 12.80 -6.90
N GLU A 710 -22.45 14.05 -7.16
CA GLU A 710 -22.17 14.75 -8.41
C GLU A 710 -21.68 16.18 -8.17
N ALA A 711 -21.26 16.85 -9.26
CA ALA A 711 -20.88 18.25 -9.19
C ALA A 711 -22.12 19.10 -8.90
N ASP A 712 -22.00 20.07 -8.01
CA ASP A 712 -22.99 21.15 -7.92
C ASP A 712 -22.71 22.24 -8.96
N ALA A 713 -23.64 23.19 -9.06
CA ALA A 713 -23.53 24.32 -10.00
C ALA A 713 -22.35 25.26 -9.68
N ASP A 714 -21.83 25.21 -8.46
CA ASP A 714 -20.75 26.07 -7.96
C ASP A 714 -19.38 25.38 -8.05
N SER A 715 -19.31 24.16 -8.60
CA SER A 715 -18.08 23.41 -8.76
C SER A 715 -17.11 24.15 -9.68
N PRO A 716 -15.87 24.42 -9.25
CA PRO A 716 -14.94 25.29 -10.00
C PRO A 716 -14.42 24.65 -11.30
N THR A 717 -14.55 23.33 -11.43
CA THR A 717 -14.30 22.58 -12.67
C THR A 717 -15.13 21.31 -12.70
N VAL A 718 -15.14 20.62 -13.84
CA VAL A 718 -15.82 19.34 -14.02
C VAL A 718 -15.05 18.25 -13.24
N PRO A 719 -15.68 17.55 -12.28
CA PRO A 719 -14.98 16.51 -11.54
C PRO A 719 -14.40 15.42 -12.45
N GLY A 720 -13.14 15.06 -12.24
CA GLY A 720 -12.47 14.03 -13.04
C GLY A 720 -11.91 14.48 -14.40
N SER A 721 -12.07 15.75 -14.79
CA SER A 721 -11.55 16.23 -16.08
C SER A 721 -10.03 16.40 -16.12
N HIS A 722 -9.37 16.44 -14.96
CA HIS A 722 -7.92 16.66 -14.81
C HIS A 722 -7.26 15.52 -14.00
N PRO A 723 -7.18 14.29 -14.54
CA PRO A 723 -6.68 13.14 -13.79
C PRO A 723 -5.21 13.26 -13.36
N ASP A 724 -4.39 14.02 -14.09
CA ASP A 724 -3.00 14.35 -13.73
C ASP A 724 -2.88 15.46 -12.67
N GLY A 725 -4.01 16.07 -12.30
CA GLY A 725 -4.12 17.13 -11.32
C GLY A 725 -3.93 18.54 -11.89
N ARG A 726 -3.56 18.71 -13.17
CA ARG A 726 -3.31 20.02 -13.79
C ARG A 726 -4.54 20.54 -14.51
N VAL A 727 -5.05 21.68 -14.08
CA VAL A 727 -6.09 22.42 -14.83
C VAL A 727 -5.42 23.27 -15.89
N GLU A 728 -4.45 24.07 -15.47
CA GLU A 728 -3.60 24.95 -16.27
C GLU A 728 -2.39 25.38 -15.41
N PRO A 729 -1.37 26.06 -15.97
CA PRO A 729 -0.21 26.47 -15.18
C PRO A 729 -0.59 27.25 -13.91
N GLY A 730 -0.13 26.77 -12.75
CA GLY A 730 -0.43 27.36 -11.45
C GLY A 730 -1.83 27.03 -10.89
N LEU A 731 -2.65 26.22 -11.57
CA LEU A 731 -3.97 25.82 -11.10
C LEU A 731 -4.15 24.29 -11.15
N TYR A 732 -4.50 23.71 -10.01
CA TYR A 732 -4.51 22.27 -9.80
C TYR A 732 -5.83 21.79 -9.18
N THR A 733 -6.09 20.49 -9.24
CA THR A 733 -7.22 19.85 -8.53
C THR A 733 -6.73 18.71 -7.66
N ALA A 734 -7.43 18.46 -6.54
CA ALA A 734 -7.14 17.39 -5.61
C ALA A 734 -8.41 16.61 -5.21
N GLY A 735 -8.22 15.40 -4.72
CA GLY A 735 -9.26 14.61 -4.07
C GLY A 735 -10.43 14.23 -4.97
N TRP A 736 -11.66 14.32 -4.44
CA TRP A 736 -12.86 13.95 -5.20
C TRP A 736 -13.14 14.86 -6.40
N LEU A 737 -12.69 16.11 -6.37
CA LEU A 737 -12.76 16.97 -7.54
C LEU A 737 -11.84 16.45 -8.66
N ARG A 738 -10.65 15.93 -8.30
CA ARG A 738 -9.70 15.34 -9.25
C ARG A 738 -10.09 13.93 -9.73
N ARG A 739 -10.58 13.06 -8.83
CA ARG A 739 -10.75 11.61 -9.09
C ARG A 739 -12.20 11.13 -9.15
N GLY A 740 -13.15 12.04 -8.98
CA GLY A 740 -14.56 11.71 -8.73
C GLY A 740 -14.81 11.21 -7.30
N PRO A 741 -16.08 10.91 -6.94
CA PRO A 741 -16.50 10.62 -5.57
C PRO A 741 -16.18 9.17 -5.19
N ARG A 742 -14.91 8.80 -5.30
CA ARG A 742 -14.38 7.47 -4.98
C ARG A 742 -13.09 7.63 -4.18
N GLY A 743 -12.84 6.68 -3.30
CA GLY A 743 -11.65 6.65 -2.46
C GLY A 743 -11.90 7.12 -1.03
N THR A 744 -11.34 6.37 -0.11
CA THR A 744 -11.33 6.56 1.35
C THR A 744 -10.41 7.71 1.77
N ILE A 745 -10.41 8.08 3.06
CA ILE A 745 -9.49 9.09 3.62
C ILE A 745 -8.01 8.73 3.32
N PRO A 746 -7.53 7.48 3.52
CA PRO A 746 -6.19 7.07 3.11
C PRO A 746 -5.87 7.29 1.63
N ASP A 747 -6.83 7.06 0.73
CA ASP A 747 -6.62 7.26 -0.71
C ASP A 747 -6.33 8.73 -1.04
N GLN A 748 -6.88 9.68 -0.26
CA GLN A 748 -6.61 11.11 -0.44
C GLN A 748 -5.17 11.48 -0.05
N ARG A 749 -4.57 10.75 0.90
CA ARG A 749 -3.16 10.95 1.31
C ARG A 749 -2.19 10.55 0.20
N THR A 750 -2.49 9.48 -0.53
CA THR A 750 -1.68 9.05 -1.68
C THR A 750 -1.78 10.05 -2.84
N ASP A 751 -3.00 10.47 -3.17
CA ASP A 751 -3.28 11.49 -4.19
C ASP A 751 -2.53 12.81 -3.92
N ALA A 752 -2.60 13.30 -2.68
CA ALA A 752 -1.91 14.50 -2.24
C ALA A 752 -0.39 14.45 -2.45
N ARG A 753 0.24 13.29 -2.21
CA ARG A 753 1.70 13.11 -2.40
C ARG A 753 2.10 13.10 -3.88
N GLU A 754 1.24 12.57 -4.73
CA GLU A 754 1.46 12.62 -6.18
C GLU A 754 1.27 14.04 -6.71
N LEU A 755 0.21 14.72 -6.27
CA LEU A 755 -0.05 16.10 -6.68
C LEU A 755 1.04 17.07 -6.23
N ALA A 756 1.55 16.93 -4.99
CA ALA A 756 2.65 17.76 -4.51
C ALA A 756 3.94 17.59 -5.35
N ARG A 757 4.13 16.42 -5.97
CA ARG A 757 5.24 16.18 -6.92
C ARG A 757 4.99 16.91 -8.23
N THR A 758 3.80 16.76 -8.81
CA THR A 758 3.37 17.50 -10.01
C THR A 758 3.59 19.01 -9.85
N ILE A 759 3.15 19.59 -8.73
CA ILE A 759 3.33 21.02 -8.46
C ILE A 759 4.81 21.39 -8.36
N ALA A 760 5.64 20.53 -7.76
CA ALA A 760 7.07 20.75 -7.70
C ALA A 760 7.75 20.69 -9.06
N ASP A 761 7.38 19.74 -9.90
CA ASP A 761 7.94 19.63 -11.25
C ASP A 761 7.59 20.87 -12.09
N ASP A 762 6.39 21.44 -11.93
CA ASP A 762 5.96 22.64 -12.65
C ASP A 762 6.67 23.91 -12.14
N ILE A 763 6.95 24.02 -10.83
CA ILE A 763 7.75 25.11 -10.27
C ILE A 763 9.21 24.98 -10.70
N ASP A 764 9.80 23.79 -10.60
CA ASP A 764 11.20 23.51 -10.91
C ASP A 764 11.50 23.70 -12.41
N SER A 765 10.52 23.40 -13.28
CA SER A 765 10.62 23.63 -14.74
C SER A 765 10.38 25.09 -15.15
N GLY A 766 9.95 25.96 -14.24
CA GLY A 766 9.59 27.35 -14.53
C GLY A 766 8.25 27.50 -15.24
N ALA A 767 7.42 26.45 -15.30
CA ALA A 767 6.05 26.53 -15.81
C ALA A 767 5.15 27.39 -14.89
N VAL A 768 5.50 27.49 -13.60
CA VAL A 768 4.87 28.38 -12.62
C VAL A 768 5.82 29.54 -12.29
N ALA A 769 5.36 30.76 -12.51
CA ALA A 769 6.10 31.96 -12.12
C ALA A 769 5.96 32.20 -10.61
N LEU A 770 7.08 32.45 -9.94
CA LEU A 770 7.12 32.71 -8.50
C LEU A 770 7.16 34.22 -8.18
N GLY A 771 6.62 34.59 -7.03
CA GLY A 771 6.66 35.95 -6.50
C GLY A 771 5.29 36.62 -6.33
N ALA A 772 4.22 35.82 -6.27
CA ALA A 772 2.88 36.33 -6.00
C ALA A 772 2.82 37.09 -4.65
N PRO A 773 1.93 38.09 -4.50
CA PRO A 773 1.90 38.99 -3.35
C PRO A 773 1.29 38.38 -2.07
N GLY A 774 0.60 37.23 -2.16
CA GLY A 774 -0.25 36.70 -1.11
C GLY A 774 -1.63 37.36 -1.08
N LEU A 775 -2.61 36.67 -0.49
CA LEU A 775 -3.96 37.20 -0.32
C LEU A 775 -4.04 38.05 0.96
N ALA A 776 -4.49 39.29 0.84
CA ALA A 776 -4.75 40.16 2.00
C ALA A 776 -5.83 39.56 2.92
N ALA A 777 -5.83 39.92 4.20
CA ALA A 777 -6.86 39.49 5.15
C ALA A 777 -8.24 40.01 4.73
N THR A 778 -9.24 39.13 4.68
CA THR A 778 -10.61 39.49 4.31
C THR A 778 -11.42 39.73 5.59
N PRO A 779 -12.21 40.82 5.69
CA PRO A 779 -13.08 41.04 6.85
C PRO A 779 -14.03 39.87 7.10
N GLY A 780 -14.06 39.36 8.33
CA GLY A 780 -14.91 38.24 8.71
C GLY A 780 -14.33 36.85 8.44
N GLU A 781 -13.10 36.74 7.92
CA GLU A 781 -12.40 35.46 7.83
C GLU A 781 -12.10 34.89 9.22
N VAL A 782 -12.09 33.55 9.33
CA VAL A 782 -11.84 32.84 10.58
C VAL A 782 -10.51 32.10 10.50
N GLY A 783 -9.54 32.55 11.29
CA GLY A 783 -8.28 31.83 11.49
C GLY A 783 -8.45 30.58 12.37
N PHE A 784 -7.40 29.76 12.48
CA PHE A 784 -7.48 28.49 13.22
C PHE A 784 -7.80 28.67 14.71
N ASP A 785 -7.33 29.74 15.36
CA ASP A 785 -7.72 30.05 16.73
C ASP A 785 -9.20 30.44 16.87
N GLY A 786 -9.78 31.07 15.85
CA GLY A 786 -11.22 31.32 15.81
C GLY A 786 -12.01 30.00 15.71
N TRP A 787 -11.56 29.08 14.85
CA TRP A 787 -12.10 27.71 14.82
C TRP A 787 -12.01 27.03 16.19
N ARG A 788 -10.87 27.10 16.88
CA ARG A 788 -10.70 26.44 18.18
C ARG A 788 -11.65 26.97 19.25
N ARG A 789 -12.06 28.24 19.19
CA ARG A 789 -13.11 28.78 20.08
C ARG A 789 -14.48 28.18 19.78
N ILE A 790 -14.79 27.99 18.49
CA ILE A 790 -15.99 27.26 18.07
C ILE A 790 -15.95 25.84 18.64
N ASP A 791 -14.84 25.11 18.45
CA ASP A 791 -14.68 23.74 18.97
C ASP A 791 -14.87 23.64 20.48
N VAL A 792 -14.31 24.59 21.26
CA VAL A 792 -14.51 24.66 22.71
C VAL A 792 -15.98 24.85 23.06
N LEU A 793 -16.66 25.79 22.41
CA LEU A 793 -18.07 26.06 22.69
C LEU A 793 -18.96 24.85 22.35
N GLU A 794 -18.67 24.15 21.25
CA GLU A 794 -19.40 22.94 20.85
C GLU A 794 -19.25 21.81 21.87
N ARG A 795 -18.04 21.61 22.41
CA ARG A 795 -17.77 20.58 23.43
C ARG A 795 -18.40 20.93 24.77
N LEU A 796 -18.30 22.19 25.20
CA LEU A 796 -18.91 22.66 26.46
C LEU A 796 -20.43 22.66 26.41
N GLY A 797 -21.02 22.81 25.22
CA GLY A 797 -22.47 22.73 25.01
C GLY A 797 -23.02 21.31 24.93
N ALA A 798 -22.18 20.28 25.01
CA ALA A 798 -22.60 18.90 24.85
C ALA A 798 -23.38 18.36 26.06
N ALA A 799 -24.42 17.57 25.79
CA ALA A 799 -25.12 16.82 26.83
C ALA A 799 -24.19 15.71 27.41
N PRO A 800 -24.43 15.23 28.64
CA PRO A 800 -23.70 14.09 29.18
C PRO A 800 -23.71 12.90 28.22
N GLY A 801 -22.54 12.28 28.01
CA GLY A 801 -22.38 11.15 27.08
C GLY A 801 -22.22 11.54 25.61
N ARG A 802 -22.16 12.83 25.25
CA ARG A 802 -21.89 13.29 23.87
C ARG A 802 -20.51 13.92 23.72
N GLU A 803 -19.90 13.75 22.55
CA GLU A 803 -18.55 14.30 22.30
C GLU A 803 -18.59 15.83 22.13
N ARG A 804 -19.63 16.33 21.44
CA ARG A 804 -19.85 17.75 21.12
C ARG A 804 -21.30 17.96 20.68
N VAL A 805 -21.77 19.19 20.74
CA VAL A 805 -23.00 19.65 20.05
C VAL A 805 -22.61 20.76 19.08
N LYS A 806 -22.67 20.44 17.78
CA LYS A 806 -22.21 21.34 16.72
C LYS A 806 -23.12 22.57 16.59
N LEU A 807 -22.53 23.73 16.34
CA LEU A 807 -23.28 24.93 16.03
C LEU A 807 -23.86 24.81 14.61
N LYS A 808 -25.17 25.00 14.44
CA LYS A 808 -25.84 24.91 13.13
C LYS A 808 -25.83 26.22 12.34
N ALA A 809 -25.58 27.35 12.99
CA ALA A 809 -25.67 28.68 12.37
C ALA A 809 -24.30 29.35 12.25
N VAL A 810 -23.97 29.83 11.04
CA VAL A 810 -22.70 30.51 10.76
C VAL A 810 -22.52 31.74 11.65
N GLU A 811 -23.57 32.51 11.90
CA GLU A 811 -23.51 33.70 12.77
C GLU A 811 -23.07 33.35 14.19
N ARG A 812 -23.51 32.19 14.70
CA ARG A 812 -23.11 31.70 16.02
C ARG A 812 -21.68 31.18 16.03
N MET A 813 -21.23 30.55 14.93
CA MET A 813 -19.83 30.19 14.75
C MET A 813 -18.93 31.43 14.73
N LEU A 814 -19.30 32.47 13.99
CA LEU A 814 -18.54 33.73 13.91
C LEU A 814 -18.50 34.46 15.26
N ALA A 815 -19.63 34.50 15.97
CA ALA A 815 -19.67 35.07 17.32
C ALA A 815 -18.71 34.33 18.28
N ALA A 816 -18.72 32.99 18.25
CA ALA A 816 -17.81 32.18 19.06
C ALA A 816 -16.35 32.37 18.64
N ALA A 817 -16.06 32.42 17.33
CA ALA A 817 -14.71 32.64 16.81
C ALA A 817 -14.11 33.98 17.24
N ALA A 818 -14.94 35.01 17.37
CA ALA A 818 -14.54 36.36 17.78
C ALA A 818 -14.50 36.56 19.31
N ASP A 819 -15.08 35.65 20.10
CA ASP A 819 -15.18 35.79 21.55
C ASP A 819 -13.84 35.50 22.26
N ALA A 820 -13.06 36.54 22.49
CA ALA A 820 -11.80 36.46 23.23
C ALA A 820 -11.98 36.00 24.69
N GLY A 821 -13.19 36.01 25.23
CA GLY A 821 -13.53 35.48 26.55
C GLY A 821 -13.58 33.95 26.62
N ILE A 822 -13.65 33.26 25.47
CA ILE A 822 -13.52 31.79 25.41
C ILE A 822 -12.02 31.46 25.52
N PRO A 823 -11.56 30.87 26.65
CA PRO A 823 -10.17 30.51 26.80
C PRO A 823 -9.87 29.39 25.81
N LEU A 824 -8.84 29.60 24.99
CA LEU A 824 -8.31 28.52 24.18
C LEU A 824 -7.55 27.56 25.10
N PRO A 825 -7.77 26.24 24.98
CA PRO A 825 -6.90 25.27 25.62
C PRO A 825 -5.45 25.62 25.28
N GLU A 826 -4.53 25.50 26.23
CA GLU A 826 -3.13 25.68 25.88
C GLU A 826 -2.82 24.72 24.74
N VAL A 827 -2.24 25.27 23.67
CA VAL A 827 -1.55 24.42 22.71
C VAL A 827 -0.41 23.88 23.52
N ALA A 828 -0.57 22.67 24.06
CA ALA A 828 0.48 22.05 24.85
C ALA A 828 1.76 22.23 24.05
N GLY A 829 2.68 23.03 24.59
CA GLY A 829 4.07 22.96 24.18
C GLY A 829 4.51 21.50 24.30
N GLU A 830 5.66 21.15 23.77
CA GLU A 830 6.28 19.93 24.30
C GLU A 830 6.30 20.08 25.83
N ALA A 831 5.45 19.30 26.51
CA ALA A 831 5.48 19.19 27.94
C ALA A 831 6.81 18.52 28.22
N VAL A 832 7.85 19.32 28.39
CA VAL A 832 9.10 18.90 29.00
C VAL A 832 8.73 18.67 30.44
N GLY A 833 8.18 17.48 30.71
CA GLY A 833 7.77 17.08 32.05
C GLY A 833 8.95 17.30 32.99
N SER A 834 8.71 18.09 34.04
CA SER A 834 9.69 18.34 35.08
C SER A 834 9.98 17.04 35.85
N GLY A 835 10.99 16.30 35.39
CA GLY A 835 11.96 15.47 36.13
C GLY A 835 11.56 14.60 37.34
N GLY A 836 10.29 14.32 37.65
CA GLY A 836 9.91 13.70 38.94
C GLY A 836 8.98 12.48 38.91
N GLY A 837 8.45 12.05 37.76
CA GLY A 837 7.51 10.90 37.66
C GLY A 837 8.14 9.62 37.11
N LEU A 838 7.43 8.49 37.18
CA LEU A 838 7.88 7.22 36.58
C LEU A 838 8.21 7.43 35.09
N PRO A 839 9.41 7.09 34.61
CA PRO A 839 9.74 7.30 33.20
C PRO A 839 9.01 6.29 32.31
N VAL A 840 8.27 6.76 31.32
CA VAL A 840 7.42 5.97 30.41
C VAL A 840 7.73 6.29 28.96
N THR A 841 7.76 5.28 28.10
CA THR A 841 7.84 5.43 26.64
C THR A 841 6.63 4.76 26.00
N VAL A 842 5.84 5.50 25.24
CA VAL A 842 4.70 4.98 24.50
C VAL A 842 5.11 4.75 23.05
N LEU A 843 4.99 3.53 22.57
CA LEU A 843 5.30 3.12 21.21
C LEU A 843 4.01 2.87 20.44
N PHE A 844 3.87 3.36 19.21
CA PHE A 844 2.64 3.14 18.44
C PHE A 844 2.85 2.56 17.04
N GLY A 845 1.92 1.73 16.58
CA GLY A 845 1.88 1.19 15.23
C GLY A 845 0.50 1.33 14.62
N THR A 846 0.38 2.05 13.49
CA THR A 846 -0.93 2.33 12.87
C THR A 846 -0.89 2.37 11.34
N GLU A 847 -2.01 2.02 10.70
CA GLU A 847 -2.26 2.29 9.27
C GLU A 847 -3.01 3.62 9.05
N SER A 848 -4.07 3.83 9.84
CA SER A 848 -5.04 4.92 9.69
C SER A 848 -4.85 6.08 10.67
N GLY A 849 -3.92 5.97 11.63
CA GLY A 849 -3.65 6.99 12.66
C GLY A 849 -4.23 6.68 14.04
N GLY A 850 -5.11 5.68 14.17
CA GLY A 850 -5.81 5.41 15.44
C GLY A 850 -4.89 5.10 16.64
N ALA A 851 -3.86 4.28 16.43
CA ALA A 851 -2.92 3.94 17.52
C ALA A 851 -1.97 5.11 17.87
N GLU A 852 -1.65 5.97 16.89
CA GLU A 852 -0.89 7.20 17.14
C GLU A 852 -1.64 8.13 18.08
N LEU A 853 -2.96 8.27 17.86
CA LEU A 853 -3.81 9.14 18.68
C LEU A 853 -3.96 8.63 20.10
N VAL A 854 -4.11 7.32 20.28
CA VAL A 854 -4.12 6.69 21.61
C VAL A 854 -2.78 6.93 22.32
N ALA A 855 -1.65 6.80 21.60
CA ALA A 855 -0.34 7.05 22.19
C ALA A 855 -0.13 8.50 22.64
N ASP A 856 -0.61 9.46 21.85
CA ASP A 856 -0.57 10.88 22.24
C ASP A 856 -1.49 11.21 23.42
N GLU A 857 -2.65 10.56 23.53
CA GLU A 857 -3.54 10.72 24.68
C GLU A 857 -2.92 10.14 25.95
N LEU A 858 -2.28 8.97 25.87
CA LEU A 858 -1.54 8.40 27.00
C LEU A 858 -0.42 9.34 27.47
N ARG A 859 0.32 9.98 26.55
CA ARG A 859 1.31 11.00 26.91
C ARG A 859 0.72 12.16 27.71
N ARG A 860 -0.50 12.60 27.36
CA ARG A 860 -1.20 13.68 28.07
C ARG A 860 -1.74 13.23 29.42
N ALA A 861 -2.47 12.12 29.46
CA ALA A 861 -3.12 11.59 30.65
C ALA A 861 -2.14 11.17 31.76
N LEU A 862 -0.89 10.90 31.38
CA LEU A 862 0.17 10.49 32.29
C LEU A 862 1.15 11.62 32.65
N ALA A 863 1.04 12.80 32.04
CA ALA A 863 2.04 13.88 32.15
C ALA A 863 2.32 14.32 33.60
N ASP A 864 1.31 14.28 34.48
CA ASP A 864 1.45 14.68 35.89
C ASP A 864 2.04 13.58 36.80
N ARG A 865 2.12 12.35 36.29
CA ARG A 865 2.50 11.14 37.07
C ARG A 865 3.74 10.45 36.52
N ALA A 866 4.09 10.72 35.27
CA ALA A 866 5.15 10.06 34.52
C ALA A 866 5.85 11.03 33.57
N SER A 867 7.16 10.82 33.37
CA SER A 867 7.88 11.46 32.26
C SER A 867 7.63 10.64 31.01
N VAL A 868 6.82 11.15 30.07
CA VAL A 868 6.36 10.34 28.92
C VAL A 868 6.95 10.77 27.58
N GLU A 869 7.53 9.81 26.87
CA GLU A 869 7.98 9.93 25.48
C GLU A 869 7.03 9.18 24.56
N VAL A 870 6.81 9.65 23.32
CA VAL A 870 6.01 8.95 22.30
C VAL A 870 6.88 8.70 21.08
N ARG A 871 6.88 7.47 20.56
CA ARG A 871 7.65 7.10 19.36
C ARG A 871 6.83 6.21 18.43
N ASP A 872 6.99 6.43 17.13
CA ASP A 872 6.42 5.56 16.10
C ASP A 872 7.25 4.26 16.05
N LEU A 873 6.59 3.10 16.02
CA LEU A 873 7.23 1.81 15.79
C LEU A 873 7.95 1.77 14.43
N ALA A 874 7.52 2.57 13.44
CA ALA A 874 8.22 2.68 12.16
C ALA A 874 9.65 3.24 12.29
N GLU A 875 9.89 4.03 13.34
CA GLU A 875 11.12 4.79 13.57
C GLU A 875 11.85 4.36 14.86
N THR A 876 11.31 3.38 15.59
CA THR A 876 11.89 2.89 16.84
C THR A 876 12.74 1.64 16.61
N ASP A 877 13.96 1.64 17.15
CA ASP A 877 14.80 0.45 17.23
C ASP A 877 14.60 -0.26 18.58
N PRO A 878 14.16 -1.54 18.62
CA PRO A 878 13.92 -2.27 19.86
C PRO A 878 15.16 -2.49 20.73
N SER A 879 16.39 -2.47 20.18
CA SER A 879 17.62 -2.56 20.99
C SER A 879 17.88 -1.29 21.81
N GLY A 880 17.39 -0.14 21.33
CA GLY A 880 17.49 1.15 21.98
C GLY A 880 16.41 1.42 23.03
N LEU A 881 15.62 0.41 23.40
CA LEU A 881 14.59 0.54 24.42
C LEU A 881 15.25 0.58 25.81
N ASP A 882 15.02 1.68 26.51
CA ASP A 882 15.67 1.98 27.78
C ASP A 882 15.01 1.20 28.94
N ALA A 883 15.66 0.14 29.44
CA ALA A 883 15.12 -0.69 30.52
C ALA A 883 14.81 0.06 31.83
N SER A 884 15.33 1.29 32.02
CA SER A 884 14.94 2.13 33.15
C SER A 884 13.52 2.71 33.04
N ARG A 885 12.93 2.65 31.83
CA ARG A 885 11.59 3.17 31.49
C ARG A 885 10.58 2.04 31.34
N LEU A 886 9.33 2.32 31.73
CA LEU A 886 8.20 1.46 31.41
C LEU A 886 7.75 1.73 29.96
N HIS A 887 7.57 0.67 29.16
CA HIS A 887 7.15 0.81 27.76
C HIS A 887 5.68 0.46 27.56
N LEU A 888 4.88 1.35 26.98
CA LEU A 888 3.48 1.07 26.64
C LEU A 888 3.37 0.95 25.12
N VAL A 889 3.01 -0.22 24.60
CA VAL A 889 2.89 -0.47 23.17
C VAL A 889 1.43 -0.41 22.76
N VAL A 890 1.11 0.45 21.80
CA VAL A 890 -0.23 0.62 21.24
C VAL A 890 -0.20 0.24 19.76
N CYS A 891 -0.82 -0.86 19.37
CA CYS A 891 -0.69 -1.36 17.99
C CYS A 891 -2.03 -1.79 17.40
N SER A 892 -2.34 -1.33 16.20
CA SER A 892 -3.51 -1.79 15.44
C SER A 892 -3.27 -3.14 14.78
N THR A 893 -4.33 -3.81 14.32
CA THR A 893 -4.24 -4.99 13.44
C THR A 893 -4.72 -4.64 12.04
N TYR A 894 -4.09 -5.21 11.01
CA TYR A 894 -4.43 -4.94 9.61
C TYR A 894 -4.58 -6.21 8.78
N GLY A 895 -5.43 -6.15 7.74
CA GLY A 895 -5.68 -7.26 6.82
C GLY A 895 -6.10 -8.55 7.55
N ASP A 896 -5.46 -9.66 7.17
CA ASP A 896 -5.71 -10.99 7.74
C ASP A 896 -4.94 -11.23 9.06
N GLY A 897 -4.80 -10.22 9.91
CA GLY A 897 -4.18 -10.33 11.24
C GLY A 897 -2.73 -9.88 11.33
N GLU A 898 -2.24 -9.15 10.35
CA GLU A 898 -0.88 -8.62 10.32
C GLU A 898 -0.71 -7.38 11.21
N VAL A 899 0.54 -7.05 11.54
CA VAL A 899 0.87 -5.71 12.04
C VAL A 899 0.73 -4.66 10.93
N PRO A 900 0.34 -3.42 11.27
CA PRO A 900 0.31 -2.29 10.35
C PRO A 900 1.69 -2.07 9.75
N THR A 901 1.73 -1.53 8.53
CA THR A 901 2.95 -1.25 7.77
C THR A 901 3.96 -0.46 8.58
N ALA A 902 3.50 0.47 9.43
CA ALA A 902 4.33 1.22 10.37
C ALA A 902 5.06 0.31 11.38
N ALA A 903 4.41 -0.70 11.95
CA ALA A 903 5.02 -1.57 12.97
C ALA A 903 5.82 -2.76 12.41
N ARG A 904 5.74 -3.03 11.09
CA ARG A 904 6.46 -4.15 10.46
C ARG A 904 7.98 -4.08 10.65
N ALA A 905 8.56 -2.87 10.67
CA ALA A 905 10.00 -2.68 10.86
C ALA A 905 10.45 -3.02 12.29
N PHE A 906 9.71 -2.56 13.30
CA PHE A 906 10.00 -2.84 14.71
C PHE A 906 9.87 -4.33 15.06
N LEU A 907 8.77 -4.97 14.63
CA LEU A 907 8.55 -6.40 14.87
C LEU A 907 9.70 -7.23 14.28
N ARG A 908 10.05 -6.93 13.03
CA ARG A 908 11.18 -7.52 12.35
C ARG A 908 12.49 -7.29 13.11
N ALA A 909 12.72 -6.09 13.65
CA ALA A 909 13.92 -5.79 14.43
C ALA A 909 14.00 -6.61 15.74
N LEU A 910 12.90 -6.84 16.46
CA LEU A 910 12.85 -7.71 17.66
C LEU A 910 13.19 -9.17 17.35
N GLU A 911 12.69 -9.69 16.24
CA GLU A 911 12.95 -11.07 15.80
C GLU A 911 14.41 -11.27 15.44
N GLU A 912 14.98 -10.27 14.78
CA GLU A 912 16.27 -10.39 14.12
C GLU A 912 17.45 -9.93 14.97
N GLN A 913 17.35 -8.79 15.68
CA GLN A 913 18.43 -8.31 16.57
C GLN A 913 18.49 -9.13 17.86
N ARG A 914 17.39 -9.79 18.20
CA ARG A 914 17.20 -10.55 19.43
C ARG A 914 17.74 -9.81 20.68
N PRO A 915 17.41 -8.52 20.86
CA PRO A 915 17.99 -7.74 21.95
C PRO A 915 17.67 -8.43 23.27
N ASP A 916 18.62 -8.44 24.20
CA ASP A 916 18.33 -8.87 25.56
C ASP A 916 17.52 -7.78 26.24
N LEU A 917 16.21 -7.99 26.28
CA LEU A 917 15.28 -7.10 26.94
C LEU A 917 15.00 -7.57 28.37
N ALA A 918 15.84 -8.43 28.95
CA ALA A 918 15.76 -8.80 30.35
C ALA A 918 15.82 -7.55 31.24
N GLY A 919 14.79 -7.38 32.07
CA GLY A 919 14.62 -6.20 32.92
C GLY A 919 13.81 -5.07 32.27
N LEU A 920 13.55 -5.13 30.96
CA LEU A 920 12.58 -4.24 30.31
C LEU A 920 11.17 -4.63 30.72
N ARG A 921 10.40 -3.64 31.18
CA ARG A 921 8.99 -3.81 31.55
C ARG A 921 8.12 -3.14 30.51
N TYR A 922 7.07 -3.83 30.07
CA TYR A 922 6.16 -3.27 29.07
C TYR A 922 4.70 -3.65 29.28
N GLY A 923 3.77 -2.87 28.73
CA GLY A 923 2.37 -3.21 28.57
C GLY A 923 1.98 -3.16 27.08
N VAL A 924 1.00 -3.96 26.66
CA VAL A 924 0.47 -3.92 25.29
C VAL A 924 -1.02 -3.62 25.30
N PHE A 925 -1.41 -2.65 24.48
CA PHE A 925 -2.78 -2.29 24.15
C PHE A 925 -3.03 -2.54 22.67
N GLY A 926 -3.75 -3.61 22.38
CA GLY A 926 -4.10 -4.04 21.04
C GLY A 926 -5.40 -3.44 20.55
N MET A 927 -5.36 -2.77 19.41
CA MET A 927 -6.54 -2.24 18.73
C MET A 927 -6.90 -3.18 17.56
N GLY A 928 -8.07 -3.80 17.63
CA GLY A 928 -8.57 -4.70 16.59
C GLY A 928 -10.09 -4.63 16.48
N ASP A 929 -10.67 -5.37 15.55
CA ASP A 929 -12.12 -5.45 15.36
C ASP A 929 -12.58 -6.88 15.62
N ARG A 930 -13.50 -7.06 16.58
CA ARG A 930 -13.97 -8.38 17.03
C ARG A 930 -14.80 -9.11 15.98
N SER A 931 -15.32 -8.40 14.97
CA SER A 931 -15.99 -9.00 13.82
C SER A 931 -15.07 -9.94 13.02
N TYR A 932 -13.75 -9.75 13.12
CA TYR A 932 -12.74 -10.64 12.56
C TYR A 932 -12.25 -11.66 13.58
N ALA A 933 -13.13 -12.61 13.95
CA ALA A 933 -12.87 -13.55 15.06
C ALA A 933 -11.54 -14.32 14.98
N LYS A 934 -11.00 -14.59 13.78
CA LYS A 934 -9.72 -15.30 13.58
C LYS A 934 -8.49 -14.42 13.75
N THR A 935 -8.63 -13.11 13.61
CA THR A 935 -7.51 -12.16 13.49
C THR A 935 -7.64 -10.97 14.45
N TYR A 936 -8.63 -11.00 15.34
CA TYR A 936 -8.92 -9.94 16.30
C TYR A 936 -7.71 -9.62 17.19
N SER A 937 -7.17 -8.41 17.03
CA SER A 937 -5.95 -7.90 17.69
C SER A 937 -4.67 -8.70 17.42
N ARG A 938 -4.64 -9.54 16.37
CA ARG A 938 -3.49 -10.41 16.06
C ARG A 938 -2.21 -9.61 15.81
N GLY A 939 -2.29 -8.43 15.19
CA GLY A 939 -1.13 -7.58 14.93
C GLY A 939 -0.41 -7.19 16.22
N SER A 940 -1.15 -6.70 17.22
CA SER A 940 -0.58 -6.37 18.54
C SER A 940 -0.09 -7.59 19.32
N GLU A 941 -0.73 -8.75 19.17
CA GLU A 941 -0.25 -10.01 19.78
C GLU A 941 1.10 -10.42 19.21
N LEU A 942 1.33 -10.25 17.91
CA LEU A 942 2.63 -10.55 17.29
C LEU A 942 3.73 -9.68 17.93
N VAL A 943 3.45 -8.41 18.23
CA VAL A 943 4.41 -7.52 18.91
C VAL A 943 4.64 -7.94 20.36
N ASP A 944 3.59 -8.34 21.08
CA ASP A 944 3.68 -8.85 22.45
C ASP A 944 4.50 -10.16 22.52
N GLU A 945 4.19 -11.12 21.66
CA GLU A 945 4.91 -12.39 21.53
C GLU A 945 6.40 -12.15 21.24
N ALA A 946 6.71 -11.22 20.34
CA ALA A 946 8.08 -10.87 19.98
C ALA A 946 8.84 -10.23 21.14
N LEU A 947 8.23 -9.28 21.89
CA LEU A 947 8.86 -8.66 23.07
C LEU A 947 9.11 -9.68 24.18
N ALA A 948 8.10 -10.49 24.54
CA ALA A 948 8.23 -11.51 25.57
C ALA A 948 9.32 -12.55 25.24
N ALA A 949 9.41 -12.94 23.97
CA ALA A 949 10.44 -13.87 23.49
C ALA A 949 11.87 -13.31 23.60
N ARG A 950 12.04 -12.03 23.95
CA ARG A 950 13.33 -11.34 24.21
C ARG A 950 13.63 -11.13 25.70
N GLY A 951 12.82 -11.70 26.59
CA GLY A 951 13.02 -11.55 28.03
C GLY A 951 12.43 -10.26 28.61
N ALA A 952 11.79 -9.42 27.79
CA ALA A 952 10.97 -8.33 28.29
C ALA A 952 9.80 -8.90 29.09
N GLN A 953 9.49 -8.26 30.22
CA GLN A 953 8.42 -8.70 31.10
C GLN A 953 7.17 -7.85 30.86
N ARG A 954 6.08 -8.49 30.43
CA ARG A 954 4.78 -7.81 30.37
C ARG A 954 4.26 -7.56 31.79
N VAL A 955 3.85 -6.34 32.06
CA VAL A 955 3.32 -5.87 33.34
C VAL A 955 1.88 -5.43 33.14
N GLY A 956 1.00 -5.80 34.08
CA GLY A 956 -0.44 -5.57 33.96
C GLY A 956 -1.11 -6.51 32.95
N GLU A 957 -2.42 -6.35 32.77
CA GLU A 957 -3.19 -7.15 31.81
C GLU A 957 -2.92 -6.69 30.37
N TYR A 958 -3.10 -7.61 29.42
CA TYR A 958 -3.10 -7.27 28.00
C TYR A 958 -4.36 -6.48 27.67
N GLY A 959 -4.21 -5.25 27.21
CA GLY A 959 -5.33 -4.41 26.80
C GLY A 959 -5.82 -4.85 25.42
N ARG A 960 -7.12 -5.15 25.30
CA ARG A 960 -7.73 -5.50 24.01
C ARG A 960 -8.94 -4.62 23.76
N HIS A 961 -8.83 -3.77 22.74
CA HIS A 961 -9.88 -2.85 22.37
C HIS A 961 -10.54 -3.30 21.05
N ASP A 962 -11.87 -3.35 21.08
CA ASP A 962 -12.72 -3.58 19.92
C ASP A 962 -13.08 -2.24 19.26
N ALA A 963 -12.55 -1.99 18.07
CA ALA A 963 -12.77 -0.77 17.31
C ALA A 963 -14.24 -0.59 16.88
N GLY A 964 -15.03 -1.67 16.83
CA GLY A 964 -16.48 -1.63 16.62
C GLY A 964 -17.29 -1.55 17.92
N GLY A 965 -16.63 -1.53 19.08
CA GLY A 965 -17.26 -1.47 20.40
C GLY A 965 -17.67 -0.04 20.81
N PRO A 966 -18.49 0.11 21.87
CA PRO A 966 -19.03 1.40 22.30
C PRO A 966 -18.04 2.28 23.06
N VAL A 967 -16.93 1.72 23.56
CA VAL A 967 -15.95 2.44 24.38
C VAL A 967 -14.88 3.06 23.49
N LEU A 968 -14.53 4.34 23.69
CA LEU A 968 -13.47 4.96 22.89
C LEU A 968 -12.11 4.31 23.17
N ALA A 969 -11.31 4.11 22.12
CA ALA A 969 -9.97 3.51 22.25
C ALA A 969 -9.07 4.27 23.24
N THR A 970 -9.18 5.59 23.27
CA THR A 970 -8.44 6.47 24.18
C THR A 970 -8.85 6.29 25.64
N GLU A 971 -10.15 6.13 25.91
CA GLU A 971 -10.68 5.88 27.25
C GLU A 971 -10.25 4.50 27.75
N ALA A 972 -10.50 3.46 26.95
CA ALA A 972 -10.08 2.10 27.27
C ALA A 972 -8.57 1.98 27.49
N ALA A 973 -7.76 2.72 26.72
CA ALA A 973 -6.31 2.74 26.89
C ALA A 973 -5.89 3.45 28.18
N ARG A 974 -6.59 4.50 28.61
CA ARG A 974 -6.30 5.21 29.86
C ARG A 974 -6.56 4.31 31.08
N ASP A 975 -7.72 3.67 31.13
CA ASP A 975 -8.08 2.74 32.22
C ASP A 975 -7.11 1.57 32.27
N TRP A 976 -6.77 1.01 31.11
CA TRP A 976 -5.76 -0.02 30.97
C TRP A 976 -4.39 0.44 31.50
N ALA A 977 -3.94 1.63 31.08
CA ALA A 977 -2.65 2.17 31.48
C ALA A 977 -2.58 2.43 32.98
N ASP A 978 -3.66 2.87 33.63
CA ASP A 978 -3.73 3.03 35.08
C ASP A 978 -3.55 1.68 35.80
N GLY A 979 -4.15 0.61 35.28
CA GLY A 979 -3.93 -0.75 35.78
C GLY A 979 -2.47 -1.21 35.64
N VAL A 980 -1.86 -0.98 34.48
CA VAL A 980 -0.45 -1.31 34.22
C VAL A 980 0.49 -0.52 35.14
N LEU A 981 0.25 0.78 35.33
CA LEU A 981 1.06 1.65 36.18
C LEU A 981 0.95 1.29 37.66
N SER A 982 -0.24 0.91 38.14
CA SER A 982 -0.42 0.44 39.52
C SER A 982 0.43 -0.79 39.83
N VAL A 983 0.44 -1.78 38.92
CA VAL A 983 1.27 -2.99 39.05
C VAL A 983 2.77 -2.64 38.91
N ALA A 984 3.11 -1.74 37.99
CA ALA A 984 4.50 -1.33 37.75
C ALA A 984 5.08 -0.48 38.89
N GLY A 985 4.27 0.33 39.58
CA GLY A 985 4.65 1.17 40.72
C GLY A 985 4.88 0.35 42.00
N ALA A 986 3.97 -0.60 42.31
CA ALA A 986 4.10 -1.51 43.45
C ALA A 986 5.38 -2.36 43.42
N ALA A 987 5.92 -2.65 42.22
CA ALA A 987 7.17 -3.39 42.04
C ALA A 987 8.45 -2.56 42.29
N VAL A 988 8.36 -1.22 42.34
CA VAL A 988 9.50 -0.29 42.46
C VAL A 988 9.49 0.46 43.81
N GLY A 989 8.49 0.21 44.67
CA GLY A 989 8.40 0.79 46.01
C GLY A 989 7.97 2.26 46.05
N VAL A 990 7.17 2.68 45.06
CA VAL A 990 6.52 4.00 44.98
C VAL A 990 5.01 3.82 45.04
#